data_AF-A0A8H5YKL2-F1
#
_entry.id   AF-A0A8H5YKL2-F1
#
_cell.length_a   1.000
_cell.length_b   1.000
_cell.length_c   1.000
_cell.angle_alpha   90.00
_cell.angle_beta   90.00
_cell.angle_gamma   90.00
#
_symmetry.space_group_name_H-M   'P 1'
#
loop_
_entity.id
_entity.type
_entity.pdbx_description
1 polymer ?
#
loop_
_entity_poly.entity_id
_entity_poly.type
_entity_poly.pdbx_seq_one_letter_code
_entity_poly.pdbx_strand_id
1 'polypeptide(L)'
;MEFCYSEEIDASRYETHDLDHGIPLRMHKDSVKEINGALRAQKDWTHYVRPVHGYKGGLADPYGFISVTIPECRPERLEVVSYANEFAFLYDDDMEMLELKTPTENLDRFLQPFVNPTLDVVARSRPEKKLQTQIFSEMMAIDQRRAITTMKAWASFVQLASRTRMTPFETLEEYIPARVIDAGELIWFGSLTFGMGLTIPDEEYDLCMSLARPGYAALGLTNDLYSWEKERKAAQDMGQDYVFNAIWVIMKQSAIGEEEAKEVCRREIMQSIDQFRGIVAKTRADLSLSRDLRVYIEAVMWSYIGNLVRLQTRAVNVAPSFASAIKMIISEEGVSGLYSGLTASVVRQLTYSGIRFGIYEELKSKAVHSPSAQFLLVTAWCSGFAGGIAGNFADVLNVRMQHDGSLPSQQRHNYRHVGDGILRIAREEGIGAYMRGWLPNCTRAATQTAGQLASYDIIKKRILDYRKAEETPAVQATSAFLAAVIAGTLTNPLDVLKTRAMSSTSTTGAGMVATAREAFRIEGPAWIFRGWVPSFLRVGPNMATQVLTESTKAELFPNGGWDTHHHIFEPSTFSYSPTRHLTPPAATVQSFKTFRQKLGITNSVLTHGLSYGDDCTSLKSFVTQLGKSSTAGVGVIDPENTTDDAIRDMQAAGICGLRVNLYHYDAMEDVELQKKTLRAYLERVTRLSLPWNLTMTTIRTDFWDTLEPFVRQKVAPTGRPLITDHFGLLKAPSMLPAQYRHDPTQQPGFAPILRLVKDGLLYVKLSAPYRVSEQSPCYSDLRFLVRALVDANPRQVIWGSDWPHTPRMKVRSHEEAMKETPFLEVDDEAWLWSLREWLSDQEWDMLMVDNPKRLFG
;
A
#
# COMPACT_ATOMS: atom_id res chain seq x y z
N MET A 1 -29.54 40.98 -20.07
CA MET A 1 -28.19 41.06 -19.45
C MET A 1 -27.15 40.37 -20.35
N GLU A 2 -25.87 40.75 -20.33
CA GLU A 2 -24.77 39.94 -20.90
C GLU A 2 -24.29 38.91 -19.87
N PHE A 3 -24.14 37.64 -20.26
CA PHE A 3 -23.70 36.57 -19.37
C PHE A 3 -22.17 36.43 -19.43
N CYS A 4 -21.48 36.73 -18.33
CA CYS A 4 -20.03 36.69 -18.27
C CYS A 4 -19.53 35.47 -17.47
N TYR A 5 -20.22 35.15 -16.38
CA TYR A 5 -19.74 34.23 -15.35
C TYR A 5 -20.41 32.87 -15.39
N SER A 6 -21.49 32.70 -16.15
CA SER A 6 -22.21 31.43 -16.30
C SER A 6 -22.19 30.87 -17.71
N GLU A 7 -22.50 29.58 -17.80
CA GLU A 7 -22.84 28.87 -19.03
C GLU A 7 -24.25 28.27 -18.95
N GLU A 8 -24.87 28.10 -20.11
CA GLU A 8 -26.16 27.42 -20.22
C GLU A 8 -25.96 25.92 -20.15
N ILE A 9 -26.79 25.24 -19.36
CA ILE A 9 -26.76 23.79 -19.24
C ILE A 9 -27.74 23.19 -20.25
N ASP A 10 -27.29 22.17 -20.96
CA ASP A 10 -28.14 21.42 -21.89
C ASP A 10 -29.36 20.84 -21.17
N ALA A 11 -30.56 21.15 -21.68
CA ALA A 11 -31.84 20.72 -21.13
C ALA A 11 -31.99 19.19 -21.01
N SER A 12 -31.22 18.40 -21.76
CA SER A 12 -31.18 16.93 -21.62
C SER A 12 -30.49 16.43 -20.34
N ARG A 13 -29.82 17.33 -19.59
CA ARG A 13 -29.01 16.98 -18.40
C ARG A 13 -29.73 17.21 -17.07
N TYR A 14 -30.95 17.72 -17.09
CA TYR A 14 -31.75 17.95 -15.89
C TYR A 14 -33.23 17.74 -16.18
N GLU A 15 -33.98 17.36 -15.14
CA GLU A 15 -35.43 17.24 -15.20
C GLU A 15 -36.07 18.47 -14.53
N THR A 16 -37.26 18.83 -15.00
CA THR A 16 -38.01 20.00 -14.51
C THR A 16 -39.48 19.67 -14.24
N HIS A 17 -39.95 18.49 -14.66
CA HIS A 17 -41.36 18.08 -14.64
C HIS A 17 -42.31 19.15 -15.23
N ASP A 18 -41.90 19.75 -16.36
CA ASP A 18 -42.65 20.79 -17.07
C ASP A 18 -42.86 22.11 -16.28
N LEU A 19 -42.15 22.31 -15.17
CA LEU A 19 -42.22 23.52 -14.36
C LEU A 19 -41.24 24.61 -14.82
N ASP A 20 -40.34 24.37 -15.78
CA ASP A 20 -39.36 25.36 -16.23
C ASP A 20 -39.91 26.44 -17.16
N HIS A 21 -41.05 26.19 -17.82
CA HIS A 21 -41.68 27.11 -18.78
C HIS A 21 -40.70 27.65 -19.85
N GLY A 22 -39.71 26.86 -20.27
CA GLY A 22 -38.72 27.26 -21.26
C GLY A 22 -37.71 28.30 -20.75
N ILE A 23 -37.54 28.43 -19.43
CA ILE A 23 -36.45 29.19 -18.83
C ILE A 23 -35.20 28.30 -18.82
N PRO A 24 -34.09 28.70 -19.49
CA PRO A 24 -32.89 27.89 -19.52
C PRO A 24 -32.17 27.88 -18.17
N LEU A 25 -31.67 26.72 -17.76
CA LEU A 25 -30.80 26.61 -16.59
C LEU A 25 -29.42 27.15 -16.92
N ARG A 26 -28.86 27.99 -16.05
CA ARG A 26 -27.47 28.44 -16.14
C ARG A 26 -26.72 28.05 -14.89
N MET A 27 -25.43 27.77 -15.04
CA MET A 27 -24.54 27.43 -13.94
C MET A 27 -23.30 28.31 -13.97
N HIS A 28 -22.89 28.81 -12.81
CA HIS A 28 -21.65 29.56 -12.65
C HIS A 28 -20.44 28.68 -13.02
N LYS A 29 -19.48 29.24 -13.77
CA LYS A 29 -18.30 28.51 -14.30
C LYS A 29 -17.32 28.07 -13.21
N ASP A 30 -17.32 28.72 -12.06
CA ASP A 30 -16.43 28.48 -10.92
C ASP A 30 -17.18 27.92 -9.69
N SER A 31 -17.75 26.71 -9.83
CA SER A 31 -18.49 26.04 -8.75
C SER A 31 -17.61 25.68 -7.54
N VAL A 32 -16.28 25.67 -7.71
CA VAL A 32 -15.32 25.38 -6.63
C VAL A 32 -15.39 26.42 -5.52
N LYS A 33 -15.63 27.70 -5.86
CA LYS A 33 -15.76 28.76 -4.86
C LYS A 33 -16.99 28.61 -3.98
N GLU A 34 -18.10 28.12 -4.52
CA GLU A 34 -19.26 27.78 -3.71
C GLU A 34 -18.94 26.65 -2.73
N ILE A 35 -18.27 25.59 -3.22
CA ILE A 35 -17.84 24.47 -2.38
C ILE A 35 -16.97 24.96 -1.22
N ASN A 36 -16.00 25.82 -1.50
CA ASN A 36 -15.12 26.38 -0.47
C ASN A 36 -15.91 27.19 0.57
N GLY A 37 -16.81 28.09 0.13
CA GLY A 37 -17.60 28.94 1.02
C GLY A 37 -18.51 28.14 1.94
N ALA A 38 -19.23 27.16 1.39
CA ALA A 38 -20.14 26.32 2.16
C ALA A 38 -19.39 25.40 3.14
N LEU A 39 -18.32 24.72 2.71
CA LEU A 39 -17.53 23.87 3.62
C LEU A 39 -16.88 24.69 4.74
N ARG A 40 -16.45 25.92 4.45
CA ARG A 40 -15.94 26.85 5.46
C ARG A 40 -17.03 27.20 6.48
N ALA A 41 -18.24 27.50 6.04
CA ALA A 41 -19.37 27.77 6.94
C ALA A 41 -19.72 26.56 7.83
N GLN A 42 -19.76 25.35 7.27
CA GLN A 42 -20.00 24.11 8.05
C GLN A 42 -18.89 23.87 9.09
N LYS A 43 -17.63 24.16 8.74
CA LYS A 43 -16.48 24.06 9.64
C LYS A 43 -16.57 25.07 10.78
N ASP A 44 -16.84 26.33 10.46
CA ASP A 44 -16.94 27.40 11.46
C ASP A 44 -18.16 27.17 12.37
N TRP A 45 -19.29 26.70 11.83
CA TRP A 45 -20.44 26.26 12.62
C TRP A 45 -20.10 25.10 13.56
N THR A 46 -19.38 24.09 13.06
CA THR A 46 -18.89 22.96 13.85
C THR A 46 -17.98 23.40 15.00
N HIS A 47 -17.15 24.40 14.76
CA HIS A 47 -16.19 24.90 15.73
C HIS A 47 -16.83 25.80 16.80
N TYR A 48 -17.73 26.70 16.39
CA TYR A 48 -18.28 27.73 17.28
C TYR A 48 -19.66 27.42 17.85
N VAL A 49 -20.53 26.73 17.09
CA VAL A 49 -21.94 26.51 17.45
C VAL A 49 -22.16 25.08 17.93
N ARG A 50 -22.12 24.10 17.01
CA ARG A 50 -22.29 22.67 17.30
C ARG A 50 -21.79 21.80 16.15
N PRO A 51 -21.37 20.54 16.38
CA PRO A 51 -20.88 19.67 15.31
C PRO A 51 -21.93 19.38 14.24
N VAL A 52 -21.55 19.50 12.97
CA VAL A 52 -22.38 19.12 11.82
C VAL A 52 -21.54 18.28 10.86
N HIS A 53 -22.03 17.08 10.50
CA HIS A 53 -21.29 16.12 9.68
C HIS A 53 -22.11 15.71 8.46
N GLY A 54 -21.54 15.85 7.27
CA GLY A 54 -22.22 15.54 6.02
C GLY A 54 -23.47 16.38 5.80
N TYR A 55 -23.43 17.65 6.22
CA TYR A 55 -24.54 18.59 6.05
C TYR A 55 -24.84 18.80 4.56
N LYS A 56 -26.12 18.78 4.21
CA LYS A 56 -26.61 18.81 2.83
C LYS A 56 -27.46 20.06 2.58
N GLY A 57 -26.92 21.21 2.94
CA GLY A 57 -27.50 22.53 2.67
C GLY A 57 -27.38 22.92 1.20
N GLY A 58 -26.49 23.85 0.89
CA GLY A 58 -26.30 24.40 -0.46
C GLY A 58 -25.55 23.47 -1.43
N LEU A 59 -24.75 22.54 -0.92
CA LEU A 59 -23.90 21.67 -1.75
C LEU A 59 -24.64 20.49 -2.38
N ALA A 60 -24.59 20.39 -3.71
CA ALA A 60 -25.03 19.24 -4.49
C ALA A 60 -24.20 19.10 -5.79
N ASP A 61 -24.13 17.88 -6.33
CA ASP A 61 -23.44 17.54 -7.58
C ASP A 61 -24.49 17.03 -8.60
N PRO A 62 -24.57 17.60 -9.82
CA PRO A 62 -23.68 18.63 -10.38
C PRO A 62 -24.07 20.08 -10.05
N TYR A 63 -25.22 20.33 -9.42
CA TYR A 63 -25.79 21.67 -9.30
C TYR A 63 -25.70 22.23 -7.87
N GLY A 64 -24.62 22.95 -7.56
CA GLY A 64 -24.52 23.73 -6.31
C GLY A 64 -25.55 24.85 -6.28
N PHE A 65 -26.20 25.07 -5.12
CA PHE A 65 -27.35 25.97 -4.99
C PHE A 65 -27.04 27.38 -5.50
N ILE A 66 -26.01 28.05 -5.00
CA ILE A 66 -25.65 29.42 -5.43
C ILE A 66 -25.18 29.43 -6.88
N SER A 67 -24.46 28.40 -7.33
CA SER A 67 -23.99 28.30 -8.71
C SER A 67 -25.12 28.27 -9.72
N VAL A 68 -26.29 27.71 -9.38
CA VAL A 68 -27.45 27.68 -10.30
C VAL A 68 -28.52 28.73 -10.01
N THR A 69 -28.60 29.24 -8.78
CA THR A 69 -29.61 30.25 -8.40
C THR A 69 -29.12 31.70 -8.53
N ILE A 70 -27.80 31.92 -8.46
CA ILE A 70 -27.14 33.22 -8.75
C ILE A 70 -26.01 32.96 -9.76
N PRO A 71 -26.33 32.49 -10.98
CA PRO A 71 -25.33 32.03 -11.94
C PRO A 71 -24.38 33.15 -12.41
N GLU A 72 -24.80 34.41 -12.34
CA GLU A 72 -23.98 35.59 -12.65
C GLU A 72 -23.45 36.30 -11.39
N CYS A 73 -23.29 35.57 -10.28
CA CYS A 73 -22.58 36.08 -9.11
C CYS A 73 -21.15 36.49 -9.51
N ARG A 74 -20.65 37.63 -9.01
CA ARG A 74 -19.29 38.06 -9.32
C ARG A 74 -18.30 37.09 -8.67
N PRO A 75 -17.27 36.58 -9.38
CA PRO A 75 -16.39 35.53 -8.87
C PRO A 75 -15.69 35.87 -7.55
N GLU A 76 -15.41 37.14 -7.26
CA GLU A 76 -14.82 37.59 -6.00
C GLU A 76 -15.81 37.65 -4.82
N ARG A 77 -17.12 37.55 -5.08
CA ARG A 77 -18.20 37.57 -4.07
C ARG A 77 -18.79 36.18 -3.82
N LEU A 78 -18.60 35.25 -4.76
CA LEU A 78 -19.22 33.93 -4.73
C LEU A 78 -18.95 33.16 -3.43
N GLU A 79 -17.70 33.14 -2.94
CA GLU A 79 -17.36 32.39 -1.72
C GLU A 79 -18.09 32.93 -0.47
N VAL A 80 -18.12 34.25 -0.26
CA VAL A 80 -18.79 34.85 0.91
C VAL A 80 -20.32 34.76 0.80
N VAL A 81 -20.88 34.83 -0.41
CA VAL A 81 -22.32 34.60 -0.65
C VAL A 81 -22.69 33.15 -0.36
N SER A 82 -21.87 32.19 -0.81
CA SER A 82 -22.07 30.76 -0.51
C SER A 82 -21.90 30.44 0.97
N TYR A 83 -20.93 31.08 1.65
CA TYR A 83 -20.79 30.97 3.10
C TYR A 83 -22.04 31.49 3.82
N ALA A 84 -22.55 32.67 3.43
CA ALA A 84 -23.73 33.27 4.05
C ALA A 84 -24.99 32.42 3.84
N ASN A 85 -25.14 31.85 2.65
CA ASN A 85 -26.24 30.94 2.33
C ASN A 85 -26.18 29.64 3.15
N GLU A 86 -25.00 29.02 3.25
CA GLU A 86 -24.84 27.79 4.04
C GLU A 86 -25.10 28.05 5.53
N PHE A 87 -24.66 29.20 6.05
CA PHE A 87 -25.01 29.66 7.39
C PHE A 87 -26.53 29.79 7.56
N ALA A 88 -27.24 30.36 6.57
CA ALA A 88 -28.69 30.52 6.64
C ALA A 88 -29.43 29.16 6.70
N PHE A 89 -28.99 28.17 5.90
CA PHE A 89 -29.55 26.81 5.99
C PHE A 89 -29.27 26.14 7.34
N LEU A 90 -28.03 26.23 7.83
CA LEU A 90 -27.65 25.69 9.15
C LEU A 90 -28.47 26.34 10.28
N TYR A 91 -28.71 27.64 10.16
CA TYR A 91 -29.49 28.41 11.12
C TYR A 91 -30.98 28.05 11.07
N ASP A 92 -31.57 27.88 9.88
CA ASP A 92 -32.98 27.46 9.72
C ASP A 92 -33.21 26.03 10.25
N ASP A 93 -32.32 25.07 9.94
CA ASP A 93 -32.40 23.69 10.46
C ASP A 93 -32.14 23.60 11.99
N ASP A 94 -31.49 24.58 12.62
CA ASP A 94 -31.29 24.63 14.09
C ASP A 94 -32.39 25.40 14.84
N MET A 95 -33.08 26.31 14.16
CA MET A 95 -34.11 27.19 14.73
C MET A 95 -35.51 26.54 14.86
N GLU A 96 -35.57 25.25 15.16
CA GLU A 96 -36.78 24.61 15.72
C GLU A 96 -36.76 24.54 17.27
N MET A 97 -35.68 24.99 17.93
CA MET A 97 -35.46 24.75 19.37
C MET A 97 -35.11 25.98 20.24
N LEU A 98 -35.33 27.23 19.78
CA LEU A 98 -35.07 28.42 20.61
C LEU A 98 -36.15 29.50 20.43
N GLU A 99 -36.82 29.82 21.54
CA GLU A 99 -37.82 30.88 21.67
C GLU A 99 -37.30 32.24 21.15
N LEU A 100 -37.80 32.69 19.99
CA LEU A 100 -37.76 34.09 19.59
C LEU A 100 -38.84 34.88 20.33
N LYS A 101 -38.75 34.92 21.67
CA LYS A 101 -39.59 35.76 22.55
C LYS A 101 -38.85 37.03 22.97
N THR A 102 -38.41 37.89 22.04
CA THR A 102 -38.20 39.31 22.38
C THR A 102 -38.15 40.21 21.14
N PRO A 103 -39.14 41.10 20.92
CA PRO A 103 -39.25 41.93 19.71
C PRO A 103 -38.49 43.27 19.79
N THR A 104 -37.29 43.34 20.38
CA THR A 104 -36.67 44.63 20.77
C THR A 104 -35.15 44.73 20.54
N GLU A 105 -34.68 44.52 19.30
CA GLU A 105 -33.40 45.12 18.87
C GLU A 105 -33.66 46.10 17.71
N ASN A 106 -33.49 47.39 18.01
CA ASN A 106 -33.67 48.51 17.09
C ASN A 106 -32.61 48.43 15.96
N LEU A 107 -32.99 48.70 14.70
CA LEU A 107 -32.11 48.54 13.53
C LEU A 107 -30.79 49.32 13.66
N ASP A 108 -30.83 50.51 14.26
CA ASP A 108 -29.65 51.33 14.55
C ASP A 108 -28.68 50.68 15.55
N ARG A 109 -29.20 49.90 16.51
CA ARG A 109 -28.40 49.16 17.49
C ARG A 109 -27.73 47.93 16.88
N PHE A 110 -28.38 47.31 15.89
CA PHE A 110 -27.83 46.19 15.12
C PHE A 110 -26.66 46.62 14.22
N LEU A 111 -26.75 47.82 13.62
CA LEU A 111 -25.71 48.37 12.75
C LEU A 111 -24.55 49.03 13.51
N GLN A 112 -24.78 49.48 14.76
CA GLN A 112 -23.80 50.22 15.56
C GLN A 112 -22.40 49.56 15.71
N PRO A 113 -22.28 48.24 15.97
CA PRO A 113 -20.98 47.57 16.12
C PRO A 113 -20.10 47.60 14.86
N PHE A 114 -20.72 47.76 13.69
CA PHE A 114 -20.04 47.80 12.38
C PHE A 114 -19.63 49.22 11.98
N VAL A 115 -20.26 50.23 12.58
CA VAL A 115 -19.94 51.66 12.37
C VAL A 115 -18.91 52.15 13.39
N ASN A 116 -18.92 51.62 14.62
CA ASN A 116 -17.97 51.99 15.68
C ASN A 116 -17.50 50.74 16.45
N PRO A 117 -16.33 50.16 16.13
CA PRO A 117 -15.91 48.88 16.66
C PRO A 117 -15.26 49.03 18.03
N THR A 118 -16.05 49.09 19.10
CA THR A 118 -15.53 48.80 20.45
C THR A 118 -15.67 47.30 20.73
N LEU A 119 -14.53 46.64 20.92
CA LEU A 119 -14.34 45.19 21.08
C LEU A 119 -15.19 44.50 22.18
N ASP A 120 -15.76 45.26 23.13
CA ASP A 120 -16.38 44.70 24.34
C ASP A 120 -17.81 44.15 24.18
N VAL A 121 -18.53 44.49 23.10
CA VAL A 121 -19.96 44.10 22.97
C VAL A 121 -20.14 42.68 22.37
N VAL A 122 -19.20 42.21 21.56
CA VAL A 122 -19.27 40.90 20.87
C VAL A 122 -18.89 39.73 21.79
N ALA A 123 -18.14 40.00 22.87
CA ALA A 123 -17.62 38.96 23.77
C ALA A 123 -18.70 38.27 24.65
N ARG A 124 -19.94 38.77 24.67
CA ARG A 124 -21.06 38.20 25.45
C ARG A 124 -22.22 37.63 24.60
N SER A 125 -22.12 37.66 23.27
CA SER A 125 -23.19 37.18 22.38
C SER A 125 -23.10 35.69 22.07
N ARG A 126 -24.23 35.05 21.74
CA ARG A 126 -24.29 33.64 21.30
C ARG A 126 -23.35 33.38 20.10
N PRO A 127 -22.80 32.16 19.94
CA PRO A 127 -21.78 31.88 18.92
C PRO A 127 -22.23 32.14 17.47
N GLU A 128 -23.52 32.02 17.16
CA GLU A 128 -24.08 32.28 15.83
C GLU A 128 -23.97 33.78 15.46
N LYS A 129 -24.13 34.68 16.44
CA LYS A 129 -23.94 36.13 16.24
C LYS A 129 -22.50 36.48 15.85
N LYS A 130 -21.51 35.69 16.31
CA LYS A 130 -20.10 35.86 15.93
C LYS A 130 -19.89 35.54 14.45
N LEU A 131 -20.45 34.42 13.97
CA LEU A 131 -20.38 34.03 12.55
C LEU A 131 -21.09 35.04 11.66
N GLN A 132 -22.27 35.51 12.07
CA GLN A 132 -23.00 36.56 11.38
C GLN A 132 -22.18 37.85 11.26
N THR A 133 -21.52 38.26 12.34
CA THR A 133 -20.65 39.45 12.35
C THR A 133 -19.47 39.30 11.39
N GLN A 134 -18.90 38.10 11.30
CA GLN A 134 -17.82 37.79 10.36
C GLN A 134 -18.28 37.91 8.91
N ILE A 135 -19.45 37.34 8.57
CA ILE A 135 -20.05 37.45 7.22
C ILE A 135 -20.14 38.91 6.81
N PHE A 136 -20.74 39.75 7.65
CA PHE A 136 -20.92 41.16 7.33
C PHE A 136 -19.60 41.93 7.28
N SER A 137 -18.62 41.58 8.13
CA SER A 137 -17.30 42.21 8.08
C SER A 137 -16.59 41.92 6.75
N GLU A 138 -16.66 40.68 6.26
CA GLU A 138 -16.11 40.29 4.95
C GLU A 138 -16.87 40.98 3.80
N MET A 139 -18.21 41.02 3.86
CA MET A 139 -19.02 41.73 2.85
C MET A 139 -18.71 43.23 2.82
N MET A 140 -18.55 43.87 3.98
CA MET A 140 -18.20 45.29 4.11
C MET A 140 -16.82 45.60 3.55
N ALA A 141 -15.86 44.68 3.71
CA ALA A 141 -14.52 44.81 3.12
C ALA A 141 -14.53 44.75 1.58
N ILE A 142 -15.53 44.07 0.98
CA ILE A 142 -15.67 43.94 -0.47
C ILE A 142 -16.48 45.10 -1.06
N ASP A 143 -17.65 45.40 -0.50
CA ASP A 143 -18.57 46.43 -1.00
C ASP A 143 -19.45 46.96 0.13
N GLN A 144 -18.99 48.02 0.79
CA GLN A 144 -19.66 48.63 1.93
C GLN A 144 -21.12 49.03 1.63
N ARG A 145 -21.39 49.64 0.47
CA ARG A 145 -22.72 50.15 0.13
C ARG A 145 -23.73 49.01 0.06
N ARG A 146 -23.40 47.94 -0.66
CA ARG A 146 -24.32 46.80 -0.85
C ARG A 146 -24.38 45.90 0.37
N ALA A 147 -23.29 45.76 1.12
CA ALA A 147 -23.29 45.05 2.40
C ALA A 147 -24.29 45.66 3.39
N ILE A 148 -24.36 47.00 3.48
CA ILE A 148 -25.36 47.69 4.32
C ILE A 148 -26.79 47.37 3.86
N THR A 149 -27.05 47.34 2.54
CA THR A 149 -28.36 46.94 2.00
C THR A 149 -28.71 45.50 2.40
N THR A 150 -27.78 44.56 2.24
CA THR A 150 -27.97 43.16 2.65
C THR A 150 -28.23 43.03 4.16
N MET A 151 -27.50 43.77 4.99
CA MET A 151 -27.70 43.78 6.44
C MET A 151 -29.09 44.29 6.83
N LYS A 152 -29.56 45.39 6.22
CA LYS A 152 -30.90 45.93 6.45
C LYS A 152 -31.98 44.93 6.06
N ALA A 153 -31.84 44.30 4.88
CA ALA A 153 -32.80 43.31 4.40
C ALA A 153 -32.86 42.08 5.31
N TRP A 154 -31.70 41.57 5.76
CA TRP A 154 -31.64 40.44 6.70
C TRP A 154 -32.24 40.80 8.07
N ALA A 155 -31.97 42.00 8.61
CA ALA A 155 -32.57 42.45 9.86
C ALA A 155 -34.10 42.53 9.78
N SER A 156 -34.65 43.07 8.69
CA SER A 156 -36.09 43.11 8.44
C SER A 156 -36.69 41.71 8.31
N PHE A 157 -36.01 40.77 7.64
CA PHE A 157 -36.45 39.37 7.55
C PHE A 157 -36.64 38.74 8.93
N VAL A 158 -35.64 38.85 9.81
CA VAL A 158 -35.68 38.24 11.15
C VAL A 158 -36.88 38.73 11.96
N GLN A 159 -37.26 40.00 11.81
CA GLN A 159 -38.41 40.59 12.50
C GLN A 159 -39.76 40.10 11.96
N LEU A 160 -39.84 39.80 10.66
CA LEU A 160 -41.07 39.41 9.97
C LEU A 160 -41.31 37.89 10.04
N ALA A 161 -40.28 37.08 9.81
CA ALA A 161 -40.36 35.62 9.75
C ALA A 161 -40.76 34.99 11.11
N SER A 162 -40.41 35.61 12.23
CA SER A 162 -40.80 35.10 13.55
C SER A 162 -42.32 35.12 13.80
N ARG A 163 -43.09 35.86 12.99
CA ARG A 163 -44.54 36.04 13.15
C ARG A 163 -45.37 35.17 12.20
N THR A 164 -44.78 34.70 11.09
CA THR A 164 -45.51 34.04 10.00
C THR A 164 -45.85 32.58 10.29
N ARG A 165 -45.04 31.86 11.06
CA ARG A 165 -45.25 30.43 11.38
C ARG A 165 -46.19 30.16 12.56
N MET A 166 -46.85 31.17 13.12
CA MET A 166 -47.59 31.04 14.40
C MET A 166 -49.05 30.62 14.27
N THR A 167 -49.65 30.71 13.09
CA THR A 167 -51.08 30.46 12.88
C THR A 167 -51.32 29.64 11.61
N PRO A 168 -52.24 28.66 11.62
CA PRO A 168 -52.62 27.93 10.41
C PRO A 168 -53.38 28.84 9.44
N PHE A 169 -53.23 28.59 8.14
CA PHE A 169 -53.90 29.33 7.07
C PHE A 169 -55.05 28.49 6.51
N GLU A 170 -56.18 29.12 6.19
CA GLU A 170 -57.36 28.44 5.64
C GLU A 170 -57.35 28.41 4.11
N THR A 171 -56.72 29.41 3.48
CA THR A 171 -56.69 29.55 2.02
C THR A 171 -55.28 29.79 1.50
N LEU A 172 -55.04 29.34 0.25
CA LEU A 172 -53.76 29.55 -0.43
C LEU A 172 -53.47 31.04 -0.68
N GLU A 173 -54.50 31.86 -0.90
CA GLU A 173 -54.39 33.31 -1.13
C GLU A 173 -53.83 34.04 0.10
N GLU A 174 -54.22 33.62 1.31
CA GLU A 174 -53.68 34.15 2.56
C GLU A 174 -52.28 33.60 2.87
N TYR A 175 -52.00 32.36 2.45
CA TYR A 175 -50.74 31.67 2.70
C TYR A 175 -49.57 32.25 1.88
N ILE A 176 -49.77 32.48 0.57
CA ILE A 176 -48.69 32.89 -0.36
C ILE A 176 -47.94 34.15 0.14
N PRO A 177 -48.60 35.25 0.56
CA PRO A 177 -47.91 36.42 1.09
C PRO A 177 -47.02 36.13 2.30
N ALA A 178 -47.50 35.31 3.24
CA ALA A 178 -46.73 34.91 4.42
C ALA A 178 -45.56 33.99 4.03
N ARG A 179 -45.79 33.09 3.07
CA ARG A 179 -44.78 32.17 2.57
C ARG A 179 -43.67 32.86 1.79
N VAL A 180 -43.97 33.90 1.01
CA VAL A 180 -42.95 34.71 0.32
C VAL A 180 -41.96 35.33 1.31
N ILE A 181 -42.46 35.84 2.44
CA ILE A 181 -41.61 36.38 3.51
C ILE A 181 -40.81 35.25 4.16
N ASP A 182 -41.47 34.16 4.56
CA ASP A 182 -40.84 33.02 5.24
C ASP A 182 -39.79 32.29 4.39
N ALA A 183 -40.02 32.19 3.07
CA ALA A 183 -39.07 31.64 2.10
C ALA A 183 -37.83 32.53 1.89
N GLY A 184 -37.75 33.67 2.59
CA GLY A 184 -36.53 34.47 2.65
C GLY A 184 -36.39 35.50 1.55
N GLU A 185 -37.49 36.05 1.00
CA GLU A 185 -37.47 37.11 -0.04
C GLU A 185 -36.45 38.22 0.26
N LEU A 186 -36.42 38.73 1.50
CA LEU A 186 -35.53 39.81 1.89
C LEU A 186 -34.06 39.36 2.03
N ILE A 187 -33.82 38.13 2.49
CA ILE A 187 -32.46 37.55 2.48
C ILE A 187 -31.99 37.42 1.04
N TRP A 188 -32.85 36.92 0.16
CA TRP A 188 -32.52 36.72 -1.25
C TRP A 188 -32.30 38.03 -1.99
N PHE A 189 -33.10 39.07 -1.72
CA PHE A 189 -32.86 40.43 -2.19
C PHE A 189 -31.44 40.91 -1.85
N GLY A 190 -31.03 40.71 -0.58
CA GLY A 190 -29.69 41.04 -0.11
C GLY A 190 -28.58 40.23 -0.81
N SER A 191 -28.79 38.94 -1.02
CA SER A 191 -27.84 38.04 -1.68
C SER A 191 -27.66 38.35 -3.17
N LEU A 192 -28.75 38.59 -3.90
CA LEU A 192 -28.73 38.95 -5.32
C LEU A 192 -28.06 40.32 -5.54
N THR A 193 -28.47 41.33 -4.76
CA THR A 193 -27.91 42.68 -4.89
C THR A 193 -26.42 42.71 -4.54
N PHE A 194 -25.99 42.03 -3.47
CA PHE A 194 -24.57 41.92 -3.14
C PHE A 194 -23.81 41.06 -4.16
N GLY A 195 -24.27 39.84 -4.45
CA GLY A 195 -23.57 38.88 -5.29
C GLY A 195 -23.36 39.37 -6.73
N MET A 196 -24.38 39.98 -7.32
CA MET A 196 -24.32 40.52 -8.69
C MET A 196 -23.85 41.98 -8.75
N GLY A 197 -23.71 42.65 -7.60
CA GLY A 197 -23.30 44.05 -7.55
C GLY A 197 -24.37 45.01 -8.07
N LEU A 198 -25.63 44.80 -7.69
CA LEU A 198 -26.78 45.63 -8.08
C LEU A 198 -27.09 46.69 -7.03
N THR A 199 -27.61 47.83 -7.44
CA THR A 199 -28.05 48.92 -6.57
C THR A 199 -29.40 49.42 -7.04
N ILE A 200 -30.45 49.00 -6.35
CA ILE A 200 -31.81 49.47 -6.59
C ILE A 200 -31.97 50.85 -5.95
N PRO A 201 -32.41 51.87 -6.69
CA PRO A 201 -32.76 53.18 -6.12
C PRO A 201 -33.87 53.04 -5.08
N ASP A 202 -33.80 53.82 -4.00
CA ASP A 202 -34.80 53.76 -2.92
C ASP A 202 -36.23 54.04 -3.43
N GLU A 203 -36.37 54.93 -4.42
CA GLU A 203 -37.64 55.26 -5.09
C GLU A 203 -38.22 54.13 -5.95
N GLU A 204 -37.38 53.18 -6.37
CA GLU A 204 -37.79 52.01 -7.15
C GLU A 204 -37.93 50.74 -6.29
N TYR A 205 -37.58 50.79 -5.00
CA TYR A 205 -37.55 49.60 -4.14
C TYR A 205 -38.92 48.92 -4.02
N ASP A 206 -39.96 49.67 -3.68
CA ASP A 206 -41.31 49.12 -3.51
C ASP A 206 -41.84 48.54 -4.83
N LEU A 207 -41.55 49.22 -5.94
CA LEU A 207 -41.88 48.74 -7.28
C LEU A 207 -41.13 47.43 -7.58
N CYS A 208 -39.82 47.39 -7.32
CA CYS A 208 -38.97 46.20 -7.51
C CYS A 208 -39.51 44.98 -6.76
N MET A 209 -39.85 45.15 -5.48
CA MET A 209 -40.41 44.07 -4.66
C MET A 209 -41.79 43.63 -5.18
N SER A 210 -42.65 44.58 -5.56
CA SER A 210 -43.97 44.26 -6.14
C SER A 210 -43.88 43.47 -7.45
N LEU A 211 -42.91 43.80 -8.31
CA LEU A 211 -42.67 43.13 -9.58
C LEU A 211 -42.08 41.73 -9.39
N ALA A 212 -41.20 41.55 -8.40
CA ALA A 212 -40.54 40.28 -8.09
C ALA A 212 -41.46 39.26 -7.40
N ARG A 213 -42.55 39.72 -6.77
CA ARG A 213 -43.42 38.92 -5.91
C ARG A 213 -43.93 37.61 -6.54
N PRO A 214 -44.39 37.56 -7.81
CA PRO A 214 -44.81 36.29 -8.43
C PRO A 214 -43.65 35.30 -8.59
N GLY A 215 -42.42 35.78 -8.82
CA GLY A 215 -41.22 34.95 -8.86
C GLY A 215 -40.88 34.36 -7.48
N TYR A 216 -41.00 35.15 -6.42
CA TYR A 216 -40.85 34.66 -5.05
C TYR A 216 -41.94 33.68 -4.62
N ALA A 217 -43.19 33.91 -5.05
CA ALA A 217 -44.27 32.96 -4.82
C ALA A 217 -43.96 31.60 -5.49
N ALA A 218 -43.51 31.61 -6.75
CA ALA A 218 -43.10 30.39 -7.45
C ALA A 218 -41.94 29.67 -6.74
N LEU A 219 -40.94 30.40 -6.24
CA LEU A 219 -39.83 29.85 -5.44
C LEU A 219 -40.32 29.16 -4.16
N GLY A 220 -41.16 29.83 -3.38
CA GLY A 220 -41.70 29.31 -2.12
C GLY A 220 -42.59 28.08 -2.32
N LEU A 221 -43.53 28.13 -3.26
CA LEU A 221 -44.41 27.01 -3.58
C LEU A 221 -43.64 25.81 -4.16
N THR A 222 -42.59 26.05 -4.94
CA THR A 222 -41.71 24.97 -5.42
C THR A 222 -40.98 24.31 -4.26
N ASN A 223 -40.49 25.09 -3.28
CA ASN A 223 -39.91 24.51 -2.08
C ASN A 223 -40.94 23.62 -1.35
N ASP A 224 -42.14 24.12 -1.10
CA ASP A 224 -43.22 23.38 -0.43
C ASP A 224 -43.56 22.05 -1.11
N LEU A 225 -43.61 22.05 -2.45
CA LEU A 225 -43.92 20.86 -3.23
C LEU A 225 -42.86 19.75 -3.04
N TYR A 226 -41.58 20.11 -2.98
CA TYR A 226 -40.48 19.14 -2.86
C TYR A 226 -40.00 18.90 -1.42
N SER A 227 -40.37 19.76 -0.46
CA SER A 227 -40.08 19.61 0.97
C SER A 227 -41.23 18.96 1.75
N TRP A 228 -42.40 18.79 1.14
CA TRP A 228 -43.63 18.29 1.79
C TRP A 228 -43.40 17.05 2.65
N GLU A 229 -42.74 16.01 2.15
CA GLU A 229 -42.53 14.78 2.93
C GLU A 229 -41.61 15.00 4.15
N LYS A 230 -40.61 15.89 4.03
CA LYS A 230 -39.71 16.27 5.14
C LYS A 230 -40.52 17.01 6.21
N GLU A 231 -41.27 18.03 5.81
CA GLU A 231 -41.99 18.91 6.72
C GLU A 231 -43.20 18.24 7.37
N ARG A 232 -43.97 17.43 6.61
CA ARG A 232 -45.07 16.64 7.16
C ARG A 232 -44.58 15.69 8.25
N LYS A 233 -43.42 15.06 8.03
CA LYS A 233 -42.81 14.18 9.02
C LYS A 233 -42.34 14.97 10.25
N ALA A 234 -41.68 16.11 10.07
CA ALA A 234 -41.26 16.96 11.19
C ALA A 234 -42.45 17.40 12.05
N ALA A 235 -43.54 17.85 11.41
CA ALA A 235 -44.78 18.20 12.11
C ALA A 235 -45.39 17.02 12.88
N GLN A 236 -45.37 15.80 12.30
CA GLN A 236 -45.80 14.57 12.98
C GLN A 236 -44.92 14.23 14.19
N ASP A 237 -43.60 14.32 14.04
CA ASP A 237 -42.64 14.05 15.10
C ASP A 237 -42.78 15.08 16.26
N MET A 238 -43.22 16.30 15.96
CA MET A 238 -43.52 17.35 16.94
C MET A 238 -44.94 17.32 17.51
N GLY A 239 -45.82 16.45 17.00
CA GLY A 239 -47.23 16.40 17.40
C GLY A 239 -48.03 17.66 17.04
N GLN A 240 -47.68 18.34 15.95
CA GLN A 240 -48.41 19.51 15.46
C GLN A 240 -49.67 19.10 14.68
N ASP A 241 -50.77 19.84 14.89
CA ASP A 241 -52.06 19.60 14.22
C ASP A 241 -52.12 20.14 12.77
N TYR A 242 -51.11 20.90 12.36
CA TYR A 242 -51.00 21.48 11.02
C TYR A 242 -49.55 21.44 10.52
N VAL A 243 -49.37 21.66 9.21
CA VAL A 243 -48.06 21.78 8.56
C VAL A 243 -48.02 23.13 7.86
N PHE A 244 -47.00 23.95 8.11
CA PHE A 244 -46.81 25.22 7.41
C PHE A 244 -46.29 24.97 5.99
N ASN A 245 -47.16 24.51 5.10
CA ASN A 245 -46.82 24.12 3.73
C ASN A 245 -48.06 24.24 2.83
N ALA A 246 -47.91 24.74 1.61
CA ALA A 246 -49.00 24.92 0.66
C ALA A 246 -49.84 23.65 0.44
N ILE A 247 -49.23 22.46 0.43
CA ILE A 247 -49.94 21.19 0.22
C ILE A 247 -50.99 20.97 1.32
N TRP A 248 -50.64 21.24 2.57
CA TRP A 248 -51.58 21.12 3.69
C TRP A 248 -52.73 22.12 3.57
N VAL A 249 -52.42 23.38 3.23
CA VAL A 249 -53.44 24.44 3.07
C VAL A 249 -54.41 24.08 1.96
N ILE A 250 -53.92 23.59 0.81
CA ILE A 250 -54.75 23.17 -0.32
C ILE A 250 -55.64 21.97 0.05
N MET A 251 -55.08 20.97 0.74
CA MET A 251 -55.86 19.83 1.24
C MET A 251 -57.01 20.28 2.14
N LYS A 252 -56.78 21.28 2.99
CA LYS A 252 -57.81 21.84 3.88
C LYS A 252 -58.83 22.70 3.13
N GLN A 253 -58.37 23.61 2.28
CA GLN A 253 -59.22 24.54 1.54
C GLN A 253 -60.17 23.81 0.57
N SER A 254 -59.67 22.79 -0.14
CA SER A 254 -60.41 22.10 -1.20
C SER A 254 -60.95 20.72 -0.79
N ALA A 255 -60.63 20.23 0.41
CA ALA A 255 -61.03 18.91 0.90
C ALA A 255 -60.63 17.75 -0.05
N ILE A 256 -59.42 17.82 -0.60
CA ILE A 256 -58.87 16.87 -1.58
C ILE A 256 -57.73 16.03 -1.01
N GLY A 257 -57.37 14.95 -1.72
CA GLY A 257 -56.24 14.09 -1.36
C GLY A 257 -54.89 14.78 -1.57
N GLU A 258 -53.82 14.20 -0.99
CA GLU A 258 -52.46 14.75 -1.09
C GLU A 258 -51.95 14.88 -2.53
N GLU A 259 -52.13 13.85 -3.35
CA GLU A 259 -51.66 13.87 -4.75
C GLU A 259 -52.40 14.91 -5.58
N GLU A 260 -53.70 15.09 -5.33
CA GLU A 260 -54.51 16.13 -5.96
C GLU A 260 -54.08 17.53 -5.51
N ALA A 261 -53.73 17.69 -4.23
CA ALA A 261 -53.19 18.93 -3.68
C ALA A 261 -51.81 19.28 -4.26
N LYS A 262 -50.93 18.29 -4.46
CA LYS A 262 -49.65 18.46 -5.17
C LYS A 262 -49.88 18.96 -6.59
N GLU A 263 -50.90 18.46 -7.28
CA GLU A 263 -51.22 18.89 -8.64
C GLU A 263 -51.80 20.31 -8.69
N VAL A 264 -52.64 20.69 -7.73
CA VAL A 264 -53.08 22.08 -7.57
C VAL A 264 -51.88 22.99 -7.33
N CYS A 265 -50.96 22.61 -6.44
CA CYS A 265 -49.74 23.37 -6.16
C CYS A 265 -48.87 23.54 -7.42
N ARG A 266 -48.69 22.49 -8.23
CA ARG A 266 -47.99 22.58 -9.52
C ARG A 266 -48.64 23.61 -10.45
N ARG A 267 -49.97 23.61 -10.59
CA ARG A 267 -50.67 24.59 -11.42
C ARG A 267 -50.47 26.03 -10.93
N GLU A 268 -50.47 26.25 -9.61
CA GLU A 268 -50.23 27.56 -9.01
C GLU A 268 -48.77 28.04 -9.21
N ILE A 269 -47.79 27.12 -9.13
CA ILE A 269 -46.39 27.40 -9.50
C ILE A 269 -46.32 27.83 -10.97
N MET A 270 -46.95 27.06 -11.88
CA MET A 270 -46.98 27.34 -13.31
C MET A 270 -47.62 28.69 -13.63
N GLN A 271 -48.73 29.03 -12.98
CA GLN A 271 -49.41 30.32 -13.15
C GLN A 271 -48.54 31.48 -12.65
N SER A 272 -47.90 31.31 -11.49
CA SER A 272 -47.02 32.33 -10.90
C SER A 272 -45.79 32.60 -11.77
N ILE A 273 -45.15 31.56 -12.31
CA ILE A 273 -43.98 31.72 -13.17
C ILE A 273 -44.34 32.28 -14.55
N ASP A 274 -45.49 31.90 -15.12
CA ASP A 274 -45.94 32.46 -16.40
C ASP A 274 -46.25 33.97 -16.28
N GLN A 275 -46.94 34.36 -15.20
CA GLN A 275 -47.14 35.77 -14.86
C GLN A 275 -45.80 36.50 -14.72
N PHE A 276 -44.84 35.89 -14.02
CA PHE A 276 -43.54 36.50 -13.78
C PHE A 276 -42.72 36.66 -15.07
N ARG A 277 -42.74 35.68 -15.98
CA ARG A 277 -42.10 35.79 -17.31
C ARG A 277 -42.67 36.96 -18.11
N GLY A 278 -43.98 37.19 -18.03
CA GLY A 278 -44.63 38.37 -18.60
C GLY A 278 -44.12 39.68 -18.01
N ILE A 279 -43.89 39.73 -16.69
CA ILE A 279 -43.29 40.87 -15.99
C ILE A 279 -41.83 41.08 -16.42
N VAL A 280 -41.02 40.02 -16.48
CA VAL A 280 -39.63 40.08 -16.95
C VAL A 280 -39.55 40.65 -18.36
N ALA A 281 -40.43 40.21 -19.27
CA ALA A 281 -40.48 40.73 -20.64
C ALA A 281 -40.82 42.23 -20.69
N LYS A 282 -41.82 42.66 -19.90
CA LYS A 282 -42.23 44.08 -19.81
C LYS A 282 -41.14 44.97 -19.21
N THR A 283 -40.58 44.56 -18.08
CA THR A 283 -39.52 45.29 -17.36
C THR A 283 -38.25 45.39 -18.21
N ARG A 284 -37.88 44.34 -18.94
CA ARG A 284 -36.74 44.36 -19.88
C ARG A 284 -36.92 45.43 -20.97
N ALA A 285 -38.14 45.64 -21.46
CA ALA A 285 -38.45 46.62 -22.49
C ALA A 285 -38.63 48.05 -21.95
N ASP A 286 -38.90 48.21 -20.65
CA ASP A 286 -39.15 49.51 -20.03
C ASP A 286 -37.83 50.23 -19.72
N LEU A 287 -37.51 51.24 -20.54
CA LEU A 287 -36.30 52.04 -20.38
C LEU A 287 -36.39 53.08 -19.25
N SER A 288 -37.57 53.32 -18.68
CA SER A 288 -37.74 54.24 -17.54
C SER A 288 -37.21 53.66 -16.23
N LEU A 289 -37.18 52.33 -16.12
CA LEU A 289 -36.63 51.62 -14.96
C LEU A 289 -35.10 51.63 -14.97
N SER A 290 -34.49 51.66 -13.78
CA SER A 290 -33.05 51.50 -13.65
C SER A 290 -32.55 50.17 -14.22
N ARG A 291 -31.32 50.19 -14.74
CA ARG A 291 -30.67 48.98 -15.28
C ARG A 291 -30.59 47.88 -14.23
N ASP A 292 -30.27 48.24 -13.00
CA ASP A 292 -30.06 47.28 -11.91
C ASP A 292 -31.38 46.65 -11.45
N LEU A 293 -32.50 47.38 -11.48
CA LEU A 293 -33.84 46.81 -11.28
C LEU A 293 -34.18 45.80 -12.37
N ARG A 294 -33.99 46.15 -13.64
CA ARG A 294 -34.25 45.21 -14.75
C ARG A 294 -33.44 43.92 -14.60
N VAL A 295 -32.15 44.05 -14.26
CA VAL A 295 -31.27 42.89 -14.03
C VAL A 295 -31.71 42.09 -12.81
N TYR A 296 -32.14 42.73 -11.72
CA TYR A 296 -32.64 42.04 -10.53
C TYR A 296 -33.90 41.21 -10.82
N ILE A 297 -34.86 41.76 -11.58
CA ILE A 297 -36.08 41.03 -11.96
C ILE A 297 -35.74 39.82 -12.82
N GLU A 298 -34.81 39.95 -13.77
CA GLU A 298 -34.31 38.78 -14.52
C GLU A 298 -33.59 37.77 -13.58
N ALA A 299 -32.88 38.26 -12.56
CA ALA A 299 -32.15 37.41 -11.60
C ALA A 299 -33.05 36.53 -10.75
N VAL A 300 -34.18 37.05 -10.28
CA VAL A 300 -35.19 36.26 -9.55
C VAL A 300 -35.72 35.10 -10.42
N MET A 301 -35.84 35.30 -11.75
CA MET A 301 -36.27 34.25 -12.67
C MET A 301 -35.22 33.15 -12.81
N TRP A 302 -33.94 33.48 -12.83
CA TRP A 302 -32.86 32.48 -12.82
C TRP A 302 -32.76 31.75 -11.48
N SER A 303 -33.01 32.45 -10.37
CA SER A 303 -33.09 31.82 -9.05
C SER A 303 -34.19 30.76 -9.00
N TYR A 304 -35.35 31.00 -9.63
CA TYR A 304 -36.43 30.03 -9.74
C TYR A 304 -35.98 28.71 -10.41
N ILE A 305 -35.45 28.77 -11.63
CA ILE A 305 -35.05 27.56 -12.37
C ILE A 305 -33.90 26.82 -11.67
N GLY A 306 -32.95 27.57 -11.09
CA GLY A 306 -31.87 26.99 -10.29
C GLY A 306 -32.38 26.24 -9.06
N ASN A 307 -33.35 26.83 -8.34
CA ASN A 307 -33.97 26.21 -7.17
C ASN A 307 -34.76 24.95 -7.55
N LEU A 308 -35.56 25.02 -8.63
CA LEU A 308 -36.33 23.89 -9.15
C LEU A 308 -35.42 22.69 -9.42
N VAL A 309 -34.35 22.87 -10.18
CA VAL A 309 -33.42 21.79 -10.51
C VAL A 309 -32.67 21.29 -9.27
N ARG A 310 -32.25 22.21 -8.37
CA ARG A 310 -31.57 21.84 -7.12
C ARG A 310 -32.43 20.94 -6.23
N LEU A 311 -33.71 21.26 -6.06
CA LEU A 311 -34.64 20.50 -5.22
C LEU A 311 -34.89 19.08 -5.76
N GLN A 312 -34.73 18.87 -7.07
CA GLN A 312 -34.88 17.57 -7.70
C GLN A 312 -33.60 16.73 -7.66
N THR A 313 -32.43 17.36 -7.63
CA THR A 313 -31.16 16.63 -7.53
C THR A 313 -30.88 16.08 -6.14
N ARG A 314 -30.50 14.79 -6.08
CA ARG A 314 -30.07 14.16 -4.83
C ARG A 314 -28.82 14.86 -4.30
N ALA A 315 -28.88 15.40 -3.09
CA ALA A 315 -27.69 15.89 -2.38
C ALA A 315 -26.69 14.73 -2.17
N VAL A 316 -25.57 14.77 -2.90
CA VAL A 316 -24.51 13.75 -2.86
C VAL A 316 -23.52 14.07 -1.73
N ASN A 317 -23.08 13.02 -1.04
CA ASN A 317 -21.85 13.08 -0.25
C ASN A 317 -20.66 13.19 -1.22
N VAL A 318 -20.26 14.41 -1.57
CA VAL A 318 -19.06 14.63 -2.39
C VAL A 318 -17.86 14.21 -1.55
N ALA A 319 -17.35 13.00 -1.80
CA ALA A 319 -16.08 12.58 -1.24
C ALA A 319 -14.99 13.48 -1.83
N PRO A 320 -14.17 14.15 -1.00
CA PRO A 320 -13.13 15.04 -1.51
C PRO A 320 -12.19 14.27 -2.45
N SER A 321 -11.71 14.94 -3.50
CA SER A 321 -10.65 14.40 -4.36
C SER A 321 -9.43 14.02 -3.52
N PHE A 322 -8.59 13.09 -3.97
CA PHE A 322 -7.43 12.63 -3.19
C PHE A 322 -6.53 13.79 -2.71
N ALA A 323 -6.27 14.77 -3.57
CA ALA A 323 -5.50 15.97 -3.22
C ALA A 323 -6.23 16.85 -2.20
N SER A 324 -7.56 16.99 -2.33
CA SER A 324 -8.39 17.71 -1.37
C SER A 324 -8.41 17.01 -0.01
N ALA A 325 -8.52 15.67 0.02
CA ALA A 325 -8.50 14.87 1.23
C ALA A 325 -7.17 15.00 1.98
N ILE A 326 -6.03 14.96 1.28
CA ILE A 326 -4.71 15.21 1.89
C ILE A 326 -4.66 16.62 2.49
N LYS A 327 -5.06 17.64 1.71
CA LYS A 327 -5.06 19.03 2.17
C LYS A 327 -5.95 19.22 3.40
N MET A 328 -7.12 18.59 3.41
CA MET A 328 -8.07 18.60 4.52
C MET A 328 -7.46 17.97 5.78
N ILE A 329 -6.93 16.74 5.69
CA ILE A 329 -6.28 16.06 6.82
C ILE A 329 -5.13 16.90 7.39
N ILE A 330 -4.25 17.43 6.52
CA ILE A 330 -3.14 18.29 6.97
C ILE A 330 -3.67 19.56 7.68
N SER A 331 -4.76 20.15 7.17
CA SER A 331 -5.33 21.36 7.74
C SER A 331 -6.12 21.16 9.03
N GLU A 332 -6.66 19.96 9.27
CA GLU A 332 -7.52 19.64 10.42
C GLU A 332 -6.76 18.90 11.53
N GLU A 333 -5.93 17.94 11.17
CA GLU A 333 -5.22 17.04 12.09
C GLU A 333 -3.69 17.26 12.09
N GLY A 334 -3.20 18.18 11.25
CA GLY A 334 -1.77 18.36 11.01
C GLY A 334 -1.16 17.23 10.19
N VAL A 335 0.15 17.31 9.96
CA VAL A 335 0.90 16.28 9.19
C VAL A 335 0.82 14.90 9.86
N SER A 336 0.69 14.86 11.20
CA SER A 336 0.55 13.62 11.97
C SER A 336 -0.74 12.83 11.63
N GLY A 337 -1.81 13.50 11.19
CA GLY A 337 -3.07 12.84 10.81
C GLY A 337 -2.91 11.87 9.62
N LEU A 338 -1.94 12.12 8.73
CA LEU A 338 -1.61 11.22 7.62
C LEU A 338 -1.06 9.86 8.09
N TYR A 339 -0.61 9.77 9.35
CA TYR A 339 -0.07 8.56 9.97
C TYR A 339 -1.05 7.88 10.92
N SER A 340 -2.31 8.35 10.99
CA SER A 340 -3.38 7.69 11.75
C SER A 340 -3.55 6.23 11.30
N GLY A 341 -3.43 5.30 12.25
CA GLY A 341 -3.46 3.85 11.99
C GLY A 341 -2.11 3.20 11.69
N LEU A 342 -0.98 3.93 11.67
CA LEU A 342 0.34 3.36 11.39
C LEU A 342 0.68 2.15 12.26
N THR A 343 0.41 2.22 13.58
CA THR A 343 0.67 1.09 14.49
C THR A 343 -0.12 -0.17 14.11
N ALA A 344 -1.37 0.00 13.65
CA ALA A 344 -2.19 -1.12 13.20
C ALA A 344 -1.72 -1.66 11.85
N SER A 345 -1.30 -0.77 10.95
CA SER A 345 -0.65 -1.14 9.69
C SER A 345 0.64 -1.95 9.90
N VAL A 346 1.48 -1.60 10.88
CA VAL A 346 2.70 -2.36 11.21
C VAL A 346 2.35 -3.76 11.73
N VAL A 347 1.46 -3.87 12.70
CA VAL A 347 1.01 -5.17 13.22
C VAL A 347 0.39 -6.02 12.12
N ARG A 348 -0.42 -5.39 11.24
CA ARG A 348 -0.98 -6.06 10.07
C ARG A 348 0.14 -6.61 9.20
N GLN A 349 1.18 -5.85 8.89
CA GLN A 349 2.26 -6.37 8.04
C GLN A 349 3.02 -7.52 8.68
N LEU A 350 3.24 -7.50 10.00
CA LEU A 350 3.89 -8.60 10.72
C LEU A 350 3.05 -9.88 10.68
N THR A 351 1.74 -9.80 10.96
CA THR A 351 0.86 -10.97 11.01
C THR A 351 0.49 -11.49 9.63
N TYR A 352 0.04 -10.60 8.73
CA TYR A 352 -0.34 -10.95 7.36
C TYR A 352 0.86 -11.48 6.57
N SER A 353 1.97 -10.73 6.53
CA SER A 353 3.08 -11.08 5.64
C SER A 353 3.82 -12.31 6.16
N GLY A 354 4.04 -12.43 7.47
CA GLY A 354 4.71 -13.58 8.06
C GLY A 354 4.01 -14.90 7.73
N ILE A 355 2.69 -14.94 7.92
CA ILE A 355 1.90 -16.16 7.64
C ILE A 355 1.76 -16.40 6.14
N ARG A 356 1.55 -15.35 5.34
CA ARG A 356 1.48 -15.48 3.88
C ARG A 356 2.78 -16.07 3.33
N PHE A 357 3.93 -15.50 3.66
CA PHE A 357 5.21 -15.98 3.15
C PHE A 357 5.57 -17.35 3.70
N GLY A 358 5.34 -17.60 5.00
CA GLY A 358 5.60 -18.91 5.61
C GLY A 358 4.78 -20.04 4.97
N ILE A 359 3.48 -19.83 4.75
CA ILE A 359 2.61 -20.82 4.08
C ILE A 359 2.98 -20.97 2.60
N TYR A 360 3.31 -19.86 1.92
CA TYR A 360 3.68 -19.91 0.51
C TYR A 360 4.94 -20.75 0.28
N GLU A 361 6.01 -20.52 1.05
CA GLU A 361 7.25 -21.29 0.93
C GLU A 361 7.07 -22.76 1.33
N GLU A 362 6.34 -23.04 2.41
CA GLU A 362 6.05 -24.42 2.85
C GLU A 362 5.22 -25.22 1.82
N LEU A 363 4.28 -24.58 1.13
CA LEU A 363 3.51 -25.22 0.06
C LEU A 363 4.33 -25.37 -1.23
N LYS A 364 5.20 -24.40 -1.52
CA LYS A 364 6.08 -24.41 -2.69
C LYS A 364 7.19 -25.46 -2.54
N SER A 365 7.75 -25.65 -1.34
CA SER A 365 8.78 -26.67 -1.06
C SER A 365 8.27 -28.10 -1.26
N LYS A 366 6.96 -28.32 -1.09
CA LYS A 366 6.29 -29.60 -1.35
C LYS A 366 6.05 -29.90 -2.83
N ALA A 367 6.36 -28.97 -3.73
CA ALA A 367 6.23 -29.21 -5.17
C ALA A 367 7.39 -30.06 -5.70
N VAL A 368 7.05 -31.11 -6.44
CA VAL A 368 8.03 -31.92 -7.21
C VAL A 368 8.64 -31.05 -8.32
N HIS A 369 9.91 -31.31 -8.68
CA HIS A 369 10.74 -30.51 -9.58
C HIS A 369 9.97 -29.76 -10.70
N SER A 370 10.04 -28.42 -10.65
CA SER A 370 9.36 -27.46 -11.54
C SER A 370 7.83 -27.36 -11.35
N PRO A 371 7.33 -26.61 -10.34
CA PRO A 371 5.90 -26.40 -10.14
C PRO A 371 5.23 -25.73 -11.34
N SER A 372 4.04 -26.21 -11.71
CA SER A 372 3.25 -25.60 -12.79
C SER A 372 2.76 -24.19 -12.40
N ALA A 373 2.51 -23.33 -13.40
CA ALA A 373 1.96 -21.98 -13.15
C ALA A 373 0.62 -22.03 -12.40
N GLN A 374 -0.21 -23.04 -12.68
CA GLN A 374 -1.48 -23.26 -11.97
C GLN A 374 -1.25 -23.63 -10.50
N PHE A 375 -0.28 -24.49 -10.21
CA PHE A 375 0.09 -24.82 -8.84
C PHE A 375 0.56 -23.59 -8.07
N LEU A 376 1.46 -22.79 -8.65
CA LEU A 376 1.95 -21.55 -8.02
C LEU A 376 0.83 -20.55 -7.77
N LEU A 377 -0.11 -20.41 -8.70
CA LEU A 377 -1.30 -19.57 -8.57
C LEU A 377 -2.19 -20.01 -7.40
N VAL A 378 -2.49 -21.30 -7.30
CA VAL A 378 -3.31 -21.85 -6.21
C VAL A 378 -2.61 -21.70 -4.87
N THR A 379 -1.31 -22.00 -4.82
CA THR A 379 -0.49 -21.83 -3.61
C THR A 379 -0.39 -20.37 -3.17
N ALA A 380 -0.23 -19.44 -4.11
CA ALA A 380 -0.28 -17.99 -3.87
C ALA A 380 -1.65 -17.54 -3.34
N TRP A 381 -2.73 -18.08 -3.90
CA TRP A 381 -4.08 -17.76 -3.46
C TRP A 381 -4.34 -18.27 -2.03
N CYS A 382 -4.03 -19.54 -1.74
CA CYS A 382 -4.21 -20.16 -0.43
C CYS A 382 -3.39 -19.46 0.67
N SER A 383 -2.12 -19.16 0.39
CA SER A 383 -1.26 -18.42 1.32
C SER A 383 -1.75 -17.00 1.57
N GLY A 384 -2.18 -16.29 0.52
CA GLY A 384 -2.80 -14.96 0.63
C GLY A 384 -4.08 -14.98 1.45
N PHE A 385 -4.93 -16.00 1.27
CA PHE A 385 -6.17 -16.18 2.02
C PHE A 385 -5.90 -16.43 3.51
N ALA A 386 -4.99 -17.36 3.83
CA ALA A 386 -4.61 -17.67 5.20
C ALA A 386 -3.95 -16.47 5.92
N GLY A 387 -3.07 -15.75 5.22
CA GLY A 387 -2.53 -14.49 5.72
C GLY A 387 -3.63 -13.47 6.00
N GLY A 388 -4.65 -13.38 5.14
CA GLY A 388 -5.80 -12.50 5.32
C GLY A 388 -6.59 -12.80 6.60
N ILE A 389 -6.76 -14.08 6.95
CA ILE A 389 -7.41 -14.49 8.21
C ILE A 389 -6.58 -13.99 9.40
N ALA A 390 -5.27 -14.28 9.38
CA ALA A 390 -4.40 -13.94 10.49
C ALA A 390 -4.21 -12.42 10.68
N GLY A 391 -4.24 -11.66 9.60
CA GLY A 391 -4.14 -10.20 9.62
C GLY A 391 -5.46 -9.49 9.92
N ASN A 392 -6.60 -10.18 9.94
CA ASN A 392 -7.92 -9.53 9.90
C ASN A 392 -8.19 -8.60 11.08
N PHE A 393 -7.79 -8.98 12.29
CA PHE A 393 -7.99 -8.16 13.49
C PHE A 393 -7.24 -6.80 13.38
N ALA A 394 -6.02 -6.83 12.85
CA ALA A 394 -5.20 -5.64 12.65
C ALA A 394 -5.75 -4.78 11.50
N ASP A 395 -6.33 -5.40 10.48
CA ASP A 395 -7.04 -4.73 9.39
C ASP A 395 -8.29 -3.98 9.89
N VAL A 396 -9.11 -4.61 10.74
CA VAL A 396 -10.29 -3.96 11.36
C VAL A 396 -9.84 -2.71 12.13
N LEU A 397 -8.80 -2.84 12.95
CA LEU A 397 -8.24 -1.71 13.70
C LEU A 397 -7.68 -0.63 12.78
N ASN A 398 -6.96 -1.00 11.73
CA ASN A 398 -6.40 -0.04 10.79
C ASN A 398 -7.51 0.75 10.07
N VAL A 399 -8.56 0.08 9.59
CA VAL A 399 -9.71 0.74 8.96
C VAL A 399 -10.39 1.69 9.94
N ARG A 400 -10.64 1.26 11.18
CA ARG A 400 -11.29 2.12 12.17
C ARG A 400 -10.43 3.32 12.57
N MET A 401 -9.14 3.13 12.80
CA MET A 401 -8.23 4.22 13.14
C MET A 401 -8.09 5.24 11.99
N GLN A 402 -8.13 4.79 10.73
CA GLN A 402 -8.10 5.68 9.56
C GLN A 402 -9.45 6.37 9.29
N HIS A 403 -10.55 5.70 9.61
CA HIS A 403 -11.90 6.24 9.46
C HIS A 403 -12.31 7.15 10.63
N ASP A 404 -11.61 7.08 11.76
CA ASP A 404 -11.99 7.74 13.01
C ASP A 404 -12.14 9.25 12.88
N GLY A 405 -11.22 9.91 12.16
CA GLY A 405 -11.28 11.36 11.91
C GLY A 405 -12.56 11.79 11.18
N SER A 406 -13.12 10.92 10.35
CA SER A 406 -14.36 11.18 9.61
C SER A 406 -15.65 10.85 10.38
N LEU A 407 -15.56 10.25 11.57
CA LEU A 407 -16.71 10.03 12.44
C LEU A 407 -17.03 11.30 13.26
N PRO A 408 -18.32 11.55 13.58
CA PRO A 408 -18.71 12.59 14.54
C PRO A 408 -17.98 12.45 15.86
N SER A 409 -17.63 13.56 16.53
CA SER A 409 -16.82 13.54 17.77
C SER A 409 -17.32 12.57 18.84
N GLN A 410 -18.64 12.39 18.94
CA GLN A 410 -19.31 11.46 19.87
C GLN A 410 -19.22 9.98 19.47
N GLN A 411 -18.95 9.67 18.20
CA GLN A 411 -18.85 8.31 17.64
C GLN A 411 -17.40 7.89 17.39
N ARG A 412 -16.43 8.78 17.60
CA ARG A 412 -15.00 8.47 17.45
C ARG A 412 -14.55 7.46 18.49
N HIS A 413 -13.84 6.44 18.04
CA HIS A 413 -13.24 5.43 18.89
C HIS A 413 -12.06 5.99 19.69
N ASN A 414 -11.27 6.91 19.11
CA ASN A 414 -10.09 7.55 19.69
C ASN A 414 -9.07 6.53 20.25
N TYR A 415 -8.77 5.48 19.48
CA TYR A 415 -7.75 4.50 19.87
C TYR A 415 -6.36 5.16 19.91
N ARG A 416 -5.64 5.03 21.04
CA ARG A 416 -4.30 5.62 21.17
C ARG A 416 -3.26 4.95 20.27
N HIS A 417 -3.35 3.62 20.17
CA HIS A 417 -2.51 2.77 19.34
C HIS A 417 -3.19 1.40 19.19
N VAL A 418 -2.62 0.55 18.34
CA VAL A 418 -3.17 -0.80 18.05
C VAL A 418 -3.44 -1.63 19.31
N GLY A 419 -2.54 -1.62 20.30
CA GLY A 419 -2.73 -2.37 21.55
C GLY A 419 -3.94 -1.91 22.38
N ASP A 420 -4.20 -0.60 22.46
CA ASP A 420 -5.38 -0.04 23.11
C ASP A 420 -6.65 -0.45 22.35
N GLY A 421 -6.63 -0.37 21.03
CA GLY A 421 -7.73 -0.82 20.19
C GLY A 421 -8.04 -2.32 20.32
N ILE A 422 -7.03 -3.19 20.40
CA ILE A 422 -7.22 -4.63 20.67
C ILE A 422 -7.96 -4.80 21.99
N LEU A 423 -7.43 -4.25 23.08
CA LEU A 423 -8.05 -4.44 24.40
C LEU A 423 -9.48 -3.90 24.47
N ARG A 424 -9.73 -2.74 23.86
CA ARG A 424 -11.05 -2.10 23.84
C ARG A 424 -12.06 -2.86 22.99
N ILE A 425 -11.70 -3.31 21.79
CA ILE A 425 -12.61 -4.13 20.96
C ILE A 425 -12.97 -5.43 21.70
N ALA A 426 -12.00 -6.13 22.29
CA ALA A 426 -12.28 -7.35 23.03
C ALA A 426 -13.22 -7.13 24.22
N ARG A 427 -13.10 -5.99 24.92
CA ARG A 427 -13.87 -5.67 26.12
C ARG A 427 -15.24 -5.07 25.82
N GLU A 428 -15.34 -4.20 24.82
CA GLU A 428 -16.54 -3.41 24.50
C GLU A 428 -17.44 -4.14 23.48
N GLU A 429 -16.87 -4.89 22.53
CA GLU A 429 -17.60 -5.50 21.40
C GLU A 429 -17.46 -7.02 21.31
N GLY A 430 -16.54 -7.60 22.10
CA GLY A 430 -16.23 -9.03 22.10
C GLY A 430 -15.27 -9.47 20.99
N ILE A 431 -14.65 -10.63 21.19
CA ILE A 431 -13.60 -11.19 20.32
C ILE A 431 -14.11 -11.45 18.88
N GLY A 432 -15.41 -11.72 18.71
CA GLY A 432 -16.02 -11.90 17.40
C GLY A 432 -15.92 -10.67 16.48
N ALA A 433 -15.77 -9.47 17.04
CA ALA A 433 -15.61 -8.24 16.26
C ALA A 433 -14.33 -8.22 15.41
N TYR A 434 -13.29 -8.97 15.79
CA TYR A 434 -12.07 -9.10 14.99
C TYR A 434 -12.25 -9.81 13.66
N MET A 435 -13.34 -10.56 13.49
CA MET A 435 -13.66 -11.26 12.25
C MET A 435 -14.57 -10.43 11.33
N ARG A 436 -14.87 -9.16 11.65
CA ARG A 436 -15.63 -8.31 10.73
C ARG A 436 -14.90 -8.14 9.40
N GLY A 437 -15.65 -8.28 8.32
CA GLY A 437 -15.12 -8.20 6.96
C GLY A 437 -14.08 -9.27 6.60
N TRP A 438 -13.99 -10.38 7.35
CA TRP A 438 -12.94 -11.39 7.12
C TRP A 438 -12.98 -11.96 5.70
N LEU A 439 -14.15 -12.33 5.19
CA LEU A 439 -14.28 -12.93 3.86
C LEU A 439 -13.86 -11.98 2.73
N PRO A 440 -14.37 -10.74 2.61
CA PRO A 440 -13.88 -9.81 1.58
C PRO A 440 -12.40 -9.49 1.76
N ASN A 441 -11.88 -9.43 3.00
CA ASN A 441 -10.45 -9.20 3.24
C ASN A 441 -9.57 -10.38 2.79
N CYS A 442 -9.96 -11.61 3.10
CA CYS A 442 -9.22 -12.81 2.71
C CYS A 442 -9.24 -12.99 1.19
N THR A 443 -10.39 -12.78 0.55
CA THR A 443 -10.51 -12.81 -0.92
C THR A 443 -9.64 -11.72 -1.56
N ARG A 444 -9.66 -10.49 -1.02
CA ARG A 444 -8.79 -9.39 -1.45
C ARG A 444 -7.31 -9.75 -1.34
N ALA A 445 -6.91 -10.35 -0.22
CA ALA A 445 -5.53 -10.77 0.03
C ALA A 445 -5.08 -11.91 -0.89
N ALA A 446 -5.95 -12.88 -1.16
CA ALA A 446 -5.70 -13.99 -2.07
C ALA A 446 -5.59 -13.50 -3.51
N THR A 447 -6.53 -12.67 -3.97
CA THR A 447 -6.52 -12.03 -5.30
C THR A 447 -5.29 -11.14 -5.47
N GLN A 448 -4.90 -10.39 -4.44
CA GLN A 448 -3.68 -9.58 -4.51
C GLN A 448 -2.45 -10.47 -4.72
N THR A 449 -2.30 -11.53 -3.93
CA THR A 449 -1.10 -12.38 -3.94
C THR A 449 -0.99 -13.14 -5.27
N ALA A 450 -2.10 -13.74 -5.73
CA ALA A 450 -2.17 -14.43 -7.01
C ALA A 450 -1.97 -13.46 -8.19
N GLY A 451 -2.63 -12.30 -8.15
CA GLY A 451 -2.55 -11.27 -9.19
C GLY A 451 -1.15 -10.69 -9.32
N GLN A 452 -0.46 -10.41 -8.22
CA GLN A 452 0.91 -9.89 -8.24
C GLN A 452 1.90 -10.90 -8.86
N LEU A 453 1.90 -12.14 -8.39
CA LEU A 453 2.85 -13.16 -8.84
C LEU A 453 2.62 -13.56 -10.30
N ALA A 454 1.39 -13.89 -10.68
CA ALA A 454 1.12 -14.35 -12.04
C ALA A 454 1.26 -13.23 -13.08
N SER A 455 0.82 -12.02 -12.77
CA SER A 455 0.94 -10.91 -13.71
C SER A 455 2.40 -10.53 -13.91
N TYR A 456 3.21 -10.52 -12.84
CA TYR A 456 4.64 -10.23 -12.93
C TYR A 456 5.37 -11.22 -13.84
N ASP A 457 5.22 -12.52 -13.61
CA ASP A 457 5.91 -13.55 -14.39
C ASP A 457 5.50 -13.53 -15.87
N ILE A 458 4.21 -13.35 -16.15
CA ILE A 458 3.68 -13.28 -17.52
C ILE A 458 4.20 -12.04 -18.23
N ILE A 459 4.14 -10.87 -17.59
CA ILE A 459 4.59 -9.60 -18.18
C ILE A 459 6.10 -9.64 -18.41
N LYS A 460 6.87 -10.07 -17.42
CA LYS A 460 8.33 -10.20 -17.50
C LYS A 460 8.72 -11.12 -18.65
N LYS A 461 8.13 -12.33 -18.73
CA LYS A 461 8.39 -13.28 -19.82
C LYS A 461 8.08 -12.66 -21.18
N ARG A 462 6.93 -12.01 -21.35
CA ARG A 462 6.57 -11.35 -22.62
C ARG A 462 7.53 -10.23 -23.00
N ILE A 463 8.00 -9.42 -22.04
CA ILE A 463 8.96 -8.34 -22.30
C ILE A 463 10.31 -8.92 -22.76
N LEU A 464 10.80 -9.98 -22.09
CA LEU A 464 12.05 -10.66 -22.45
C LEU A 464 11.95 -11.32 -23.83
N ASP A 465 10.86 -12.05 -24.10
CA ASP A 465 10.61 -12.72 -25.38
C ASP A 465 10.52 -11.70 -26.54
N TYR A 466 9.85 -10.56 -26.31
CA TYR A 466 9.69 -9.51 -27.32
C TYR A 466 10.99 -8.75 -27.61
N ARG A 467 11.77 -8.43 -26.57
CA ARG A 467 13.02 -7.67 -26.72
C ARG A 467 14.23 -8.53 -27.07
N LYS A 468 14.14 -9.86 -26.97
CA LYS A 468 15.28 -10.79 -27.04
C LYS A 468 16.45 -10.33 -26.16
N ALA A 469 16.14 -9.79 -24.98
CA ALA A 469 17.09 -9.11 -24.11
C ALA A 469 17.32 -9.91 -22.82
N GLU A 470 18.46 -9.67 -22.19
CA GLU A 470 18.76 -10.18 -20.85
C GLU A 470 17.89 -9.47 -19.80
N GLU A 471 17.72 -10.13 -18.66
CA GLU A 471 17.00 -9.56 -17.53
C GLU A 471 17.76 -8.37 -16.95
N THR A 472 17.15 -7.18 -17.00
CA THR A 472 17.73 -5.94 -16.45
C THR A 472 16.82 -5.38 -15.35
N PRO A 473 17.36 -4.57 -14.41
CA PRO A 473 16.56 -3.90 -13.39
C PRO A 473 15.41 -3.06 -13.97
N ALA A 474 15.59 -2.47 -15.16
CA ALA A 474 14.54 -1.73 -15.85
C ALA A 474 13.37 -2.62 -16.31
N VAL A 475 13.66 -3.83 -16.81
CA VAL A 475 12.64 -4.82 -17.19
C VAL A 475 11.89 -5.31 -15.95
N GLN A 476 12.60 -5.55 -14.85
CA GLN A 476 11.98 -5.94 -13.57
C GLN A 476 11.07 -4.82 -13.02
N ALA A 477 11.55 -3.57 -12.97
CA ALA A 477 10.77 -2.43 -12.49
C ALA A 477 9.52 -2.18 -13.36
N THR A 478 9.65 -2.28 -14.69
CA THR A 478 8.52 -2.13 -15.62
C THR A 478 7.49 -3.25 -15.44
N SER A 479 7.95 -4.49 -15.31
CA SER A 479 7.09 -5.65 -15.06
C SER A 479 6.37 -5.52 -13.72
N ALA A 480 7.06 -5.09 -12.68
CA ALA A 480 6.51 -4.86 -11.35
C ALA A 480 5.44 -3.76 -11.36
N PHE A 481 5.69 -2.65 -12.06
CA PHE A 481 4.73 -1.56 -12.22
C PHE A 481 3.44 -2.03 -12.90
N LEU A 482 3.54 -2.69 -14.04
CA LEU A 482 2.37 -3.17 -14.79
C LEU A 482 1.59 -4.25 -14.01
N ALA A 483 2.30 -5.15 -13.32
CA ALA A 483 1.68 -6.12 -12.45
C ALA A 483 0.95 -5.47 -11.27
N ALA A 484 1.49 -4.39 -10.70
CA ALA A 484 0.82 -3.61 -9.66
C ALA A 484 -0.46 -2.91 -10.14
N VAL A 485 -0.48 -2.41 -11.38
CA VAL A 485 -1.70 -1.85 -12.00
C VAL A 485 -2.80 -2.92 -12.11
N ILE A 486 -2.45 -4.11 -12.59
CA ILE A 486 -3.41 -5.22 -12.73
C ILE A 486 -3.91 -5.67 -11.36
N ALA A 487 -3.00 -5.91 -10.40
CA ALA A 487 -3.35 -6.34 -9.06
C ALA A 487 -4.22 -5.29 -8.32
N GLY A 488 -3.88 -4.00 -8.43
CA GLY A 488 -4.67 -2.91 -7.86
C GLY A 488 -6.08 -2.86 -8.44
N THR A 489 -6.22 -3.05 -9.75
CA THR A 489 -7.52 -3.04 -10.44
C THR A 489 -8.39 -4.23 -10.05
N LEU A 490 -7.81 -5.44 -9.96
CA LEU A 490 -8.53 -6.65 -9.55
C LEU A 490 -8.98 -6.59 -8.07
N THR A 491 -8.23 -5.89 -7.23
CA THR A 491 -8.49 -5.82 -5.78
C THR A 491 -9.39 -4.65 -5.37
N ASN A 492 -9.52 -3.61 -6.19
CA ASN A 492 -10.27 -2.40 -5.84
C ASN A 492 -11.75 -2.65 -5.44
N PRO A 493 -12.57 -3.43 -6.17
CA PRO A 493 -13.93 -3.71 -5.70
C PRO A 493 -13.95 -4.46 -4.35
N LEU A 494 -12.95 -5.31 -4.08
CA LEU A 494 -12.83 -6.02 -2.81
C LEU A 494 -12.37 -5.08 -1.67
N ASP A 495 -11.53 -4.08 -1.97
CA ASP A 495 -11.15 -3.01 -1.03
C ASP A 495 -12.38 -2.21 -0.58
N VAL A 496 -13.29 -1.86 -1.50
CA VAL A 496 -14.53 -1.14 -1.21
C VAL A 496 -15.49 -1.99 -0.34
N LEU A 497 -15.67 -3.26 -0.68
CA LEU A 497 -16.52 -4.16 0.11
C LEU A 497 -15.96 -4.41 1.51
N LYS A 498 -14.64 -4.62 1.62
CA LYS A 498 -13.93 -4.80 2.89
C LYS A 498 -14.13 -3.59 3.81
N THR A 499 -13.85 -2.39 3.31
CA THR A 499 -13.93 -1.15 4.12
C THR A 499 -15.34 -0.93 4.65
N ARG A 500 -16.38 -1.09 3.82
CA ARG A 500 -17.78 -0.99 4.28
C ARG A 500 -18.13 -2.02 5.35
N ALA A 501 -17.65 -3.26 5.20
CA ALA A 501 -17.91 -4.33 6.16
C ALA A 501 -17.12 -4.17 7.48
N MET A 502 -15.93 -3.54 7.45
CA MET A 502 -15.10 -3.34 8.65
C MET A 502 -15.50 -2.10 9.45
N SER A 503 -16.10 -1.10 8.79
CA SER A 503 -16.62 0.12 9.43
C SER A 503 -18.03 -0.04 10.03
N SER A 504 -18.76 -1.14 9.76
CA SER A 504 -20.13 -1.31 10.28
C SER A 504 -20.16 -1.67 11.77
N THR A 505 -21.12 -1.07 12.50
CA THR A 505 -21.41 -1.34 13.92
C THR A 505 -22.41 -2.48 14.14
N SER A 506 -23.14 -2.95 13.12
CA SER A 506 -24.08 -4.06 13.26
C SER A 506 -23.37 -5.42 13.27
N THR A 507 -23.77 -6.29 14.21
CA THR A 507 -23.29 -7.69 14.32
C THR A 507 -23.84 -8.59 13.22
N THR A 508 -24.97 -8.21 12.62
CA THR A 508 -25.59 -8.82 11.43
C THR A 508 -25.07 -8.14 10.17
N GLY A 509 -23.81 -8.39 9.82
CA GLY A 509 -23.21 -7.85 8.60
C GLY A 509 -23.97 -8.32 7.36
N ALA A 510 -24.44 -7.38 6.53
CA ALA A 510 -24.95 -7.70 5.20
C ALA A 510 -23.87 -8.49 4.44
N GLY A 511 -24.22 -9.65 3.90
CA GLY A 511 -23.27 -10.50 3.16
C GLY A 511 -22.59 -9.72 2.03
N MET A 512 -21.39 -10.17 1.62
CA MET A 512 -20.59 -9.51 0.57
C MET A 512 -21.41 -9.17 -0.69
N VAL A 513 -22.34 -10.06 -1.07
CA VAL A 513 -23.27 -9.87 -2.21
C VAL A 513 -24.30 -8.77 -1.95
N ALA A 514 -24.86 -8.69 -0.74
CA ALA A 514 -25.80 -7.65 -0.38
C ALA A 514 -25.13 -6.26 -0.36
N THR A 515 -23.92 -6.17 0.17
CA THR A 515 -23.12 -4.93 0.17
C THR A 515 -22.76 -4.50 -1.25
N ALA A 516 -22.40 -5.43 -2.14
CA ALA A 516 -22.10 -5.15 -3.54
C ALA A 516 -23.36 -4.72 -4.32
N ARG A 517 -24.49 -5.40 -4.10
CA ARG A 517 -25.79 -5.03 -4.70
C ARG A 517 -26.20 -3.63 -4.26
N GLU A 518 -26.01 -3.29 -2.99
CA GLU A 518 -26.33 -1.95 -2.49
C GLU A 518 -25.37 -0.89 -3.04
N ALA A 519 -24.07 -1.17 -3.11
CA ALA A 519 -23.10 -0.28 -3.74
C ALA A 519 -23.46 0.01 -5.22
N PHE A 520 -23.83 -1.03 -5.97
CA PHE A 520 -24.26 -0.88 -7.36
C PHE A 520 -25.58 -0.11 -7.47
N ARG A 521 -26.54 -0.33 -6.55
CA ARG A 521 -27.82 0.38 -6.53
C ARG A 521 -27.65 1.87 -6.22
N ILE A 522 -26.75 2.23 -5.32
CA ILE A 522 -26.52 3.61 -4.89
C ILE A 522 -25.62 4.37 -5.88
N GLU A 523 -24.53 3.75 -6.34
CA GLU A 523 -23.43 4.44 -7.03
C GLU A 523 -23.29 4.06 -8.51
N GLY A 524 -24.12 3.12 -9.00
CA GLY A 524 -24.02 2.59 -10.35
C GLY A 524 -22.70 1.85 -10.61
N PRO A 525 -22.37 1.50 -11.87
CA PRO A 525 -21.18 0.71 -12.21
C PRO A 525 -19.84 1.30 -11.76
N ALA A 526 -19.78 2.60 -11.52
CA ALA A 526 -18.57 3.33 -11.14
C ALA A 526 -18.06 2.99 -9.72
N TRP A 527 -18.87 2.35 -8.87
CA TRP A 527 -18.48 1.97 -7.51
C TRP A 527 -17.20 1.11 -7.46
N ILE A 528 -16.96 0.32 -8.51
CA ILE A 528 -15.80 -0.57 -8.66
C ILE A 528 -14.48 0.20 -8.74
N PHE A 529 -14.51 1.47 -9.16
CA PHE A 529 -13.32 2.32 -9.31
C PHE A 529 -13.14 3.33 -8.17
N ARG A 530 -14.05 3.38 -7.19
CA ARG A 530 -13.86 4.26 -6.04
C ARG A 530 -12.61 3.87 -5.26
N GLY A 531 -11.77 4.87 -4.97
CA GLY A 531 -10.52 4.66 -4.23
C GLY A 531 -9.40 4.00 -5.04
N TRP A 532 -9.54 3.84 -6.36
CA TRP A 532 -8.53 3.16 -7.17
C TRP A 532 -7.16 3.86 -7.13
N VAL A 533 -7.12 5.20 -7.25
CA VAL A 533 -5.87 5.98 -7.21
C VAL A 533 -5.10 5.76 -5.90
N PRO A 534 -5.69 5.95 -4.70
CA PRO A 534 -4.99 5.66 -3.45
C PRO A 534 -4.63 4.17 -3.29
N SER A 535 -5.45 3.24 -3.79
CA SER A 535 -5.09 1.80 -3.75
C SER A 535 -3.88 1.50 -4.63
N PHE A 536 -3.81 2.08 -5.84
CA PHE A 536 -2.66 1.96 -6.73
C PHE A 536 -1.40 2.57 -6.14
N LEU A 537 -1.47 3.80 -5.60
CA LEU A 537 -0.34 4.48 -4.95
C LEU A 537 0.20 3.72 -3.74
N ARG A 538 -0.60 2.83 -3.13
CA ARG A 538 -0.14 1.91 -2.09
C ARG A 538 0.52 0.65 -2.64
N VAL A 539 -0.05 0.05 -3.69
CA VAL A 539 0.42 -1.25 -4.23
C VAL A 539 1.65 -1.08 -5.15
N GLY A 540 1.67 -0.05 -5.99
CA GLY A 540 2.72 0.22 -6.97
C GLY A 540 4.12 0.34 -6.35
N PRO A 541 4.34 1.34 -5.47
CA PRO A 541 5.63 1.51 -4.80
C PRO A 541 6.06 0.27 -4.03
N ASN A 542 5.16 -0.33 -3.24
CA ASN A 542 5.50 -1.52 -2.44
C ASN A 542 5.99 -2.68 -3.31
N MET A 543 5.36 -2.94 -4.46
CA MET A 543 5.77 -4.00 -5.36
C MET A 543 7.09 -3.67 -6.08
N ALA A 544 7.28 -2.42 -6.48
CA ALA A 544 8.55 -1.96 -7.04
C ALA A 544 9.69 -2.11 -6.03
N THR A 545 9.48 -1.70 -4.78
CA THR A 545 10.47 -1.88 -3.72
C THR A 545 10.74 -3.37 -3.49
N GLN A 546 9.73 -4.22 -3.33
CA GLN A 546 9.94 -5.67 -3.12
C GLN A 546 10.78 -6.31 -4.22
N VAL A 547 10.44 -6.05 -5.49
CA VAL A 547 11.18 -6.61 -6.63
C VAL A 547 12.59 -6.03 -6.71
N LEU A 548 12.75 -4.72 -6.45
CA LEU A 548 14.07 -4.09 -6.39
C LEU A 548 14.89 -4.62 -5.22
N THR A 549 14.31 -4.90 -4.05
CA THR A 549 15.03 -5.47 -2.90
C THR A 549 15.40 -6.94 -3.15
N GLU A 550 14.55 -7.70 -3.85
CA GLU A 550 14.88 -9.05 -4.29
C GLU A 550 16.00 -9.05 -5.35
N SER A 551 16.01 -8.08 -6.26
CA SER A 551 17.07 -7.94 -7.26
C SER A 551 18.33 -7.22 -6.76
N THR A 552 18.24 -6.51 -5.64
CA THR A 552 19.36 -5.88 -4.92
C THR A 552 19.73 -6.63 -3.64
N LYS A 553 19.33 -7.91 -3.48
CA LYS A 553 20.10 -8.81 -2.62
C LYS A 553 21.55 -8.64 -3.04
N ALA A 554 22.36 -8.03 -2.18
CA ALA A 554 23.77 -7.77 -2.46
C ALA A 554 24.35 -9.07 -3.01
N GLU A 555 25.10 -9.01 -4.12
CA GLU A 555 25.76 -10.18 -4.70
C GLU A 555 26.49 -10.91 -3.56
N LEU A 556 25.89 -12.00 -3.09
CA LEU A 556 26.37 -12.73 -1.92
C LEU A 556 27.77 -13.25 -2.20
N PHE A 557 28.00 -13.60 -3.46
CA PHE A 557 29.26 -14.03 -4.00
C PHE A 557 29.96 -12.86 -4.69
N PRO A 558 31.19 -12.51 -4.30
CA PRO A 558 31.89 -11.35 -4.86
C PRO A 558 32.29 -11.59 -6.32
N ASN A 559 32.38 -10.51 -7.10
CA ASN A 559 32.87 -10.56 -8.47
C ASN A 559 34.28 -11.14 -8.55
N GLY A 560 34.48 -12.16 -9.39
CA GLY A 560 35.74 -12.91 -9.44
C GLY A 560 35.87 -14.00 -8.37
N GLY A 561 34.84 -14.22 -7.55
CA GLY A 561 34.80 -15.25 -6.52
C GLY A 561 34.96 -16.67 -7.04
N TRP A 562 35.52 -17.53 -6.18
CA TRP A 562 35.82 -18.93 -6.46
C TRP A 562 35.01 -19.90 -5.60
N ASP A 563 34.45 -20.92 -6.24
CA ASP A 563 34.10 -22.17 -5.56
C ASP A 563 35.30 -23.12 -5.61
N THR A 564 36.03 -23.29 -4.50
CA THR A 564 37.28 -24.08 -4.49
C THR A 564 37.08 -25.58 -4.34
N HIS A 565 35.83 -26.06 -4.29
CA HIS A 565 35.56 -27.48 -4.14
C HIS A 565 34.18 -27.86 -4.65
N HIS A 566 34.12 -28.47 -5.84
CA HIS A 566 32.93 -29.17 -6.32
C HIS A 566 33.32 -30.44 -7.09
N HIS A 567 32.32 -31.24 -7.42
CA HIS A 567 32.44 -32.50 -8.14
C HIS A 567 31.38 -32.57 -9.26
N ILE A 568 31.67 -33.37 -10.28
CA ILE A 568 30.71 -33.70 -11.35
C ILE A 568 30.66 -35.21 -11.47
N PHE A 569 29.44 -35.72 -11.63
CA PHE A 569 29.16 -37.15 -11.74
C PHE A 569 28.26 -37.42 -12.95
N GLU A 570 28.83 -37.92 -14.05
CA GLU A 570 28.09 -38.32 -15.26
C GLU A 570 28.35 -39.80 -15.61
N PRO A 571 27.71 -40.74 -14.87
CA PRO A 571 27.93 -42.19 -15.05
C PRO A 571 27.51 -42.71 -16.43
N SER A 572 26.64 -41.99 -17.14
CA SER A 572 26.23 -42.31 -18.51
C SER A 572 27.36 -42.17 -19.53
N THR A 573 28.36 -41.33 -19.24
CA THR A 573 29.46 -41.01 -20.16
C THR A 573 30.77 -41.61 -19.67
N PHE A 574 31.02 -41.57 -18.36
CA PHE A 574 32.20 -42.14 -17.74
C PHE A 574 31.76 -43.16 -16.69
N SER A 575 32.17 -44.41 -16.81
CA SER A 575 31.80 -45.45 -15.84
C SER A 575 32.50 -45.22 -14.49
N TYR A 576 31.78 -45.47 -13.40
CA TYR A 576 32.40 -45.46 -12.07
C TYR A 576 33.35 -46.66 -11.90
N SER A 577 34.38 -46.46 -11.07
CA SER A 577 35.35 -47.52 -10.75
C SER A 577 34.69 -48.68 -9.99
N PRO A 578 35.10 -49.95 -10.24
CA PRO A 578 34.74 -51.08 -9.39
C PRO A 578 35.22 -50.94 -7.92
N THR A 579 36.28 -50.18 -7.67
CA THR A 579 36.86 -49.94 -6.34
C THR A 579 36.39 -48.64 -5.68
N ARG A 580 35.29 -48.06 -6.18
CA ARG A 580 34.76 -46.79 -5.67
C ARG A 580 34.36 -46.86 -4.20
N HIS A 581 34.61 -45.76 -3.48
CA HIS A 581 34.22 -45.56 -2.09
C HIS A 581 32.73 -45.17 -1.89
N LEU A 582 32.05 -44.76 -2.97
CA LEU A 582 30.65 -44.31 -2.99
C LEU A 582 30.10 -44.37 -4.43
N THR A 583 28.81 -44.71 -4.58
CA THR A 583 28.06 -44.56 -5.83
C THR A 583 27.13 -43.34 -5.74
N PRO A 584 27.51 -42.17 -6.27
CA PRO A 584 26.63 -41.01 -6.31
C PRO A 584 25.66 -41.07 -7.53
N PRO A 585 24.48 -40.44 -7.43
CA PRO A 585 23.61 -40.17 -8.57
C PRO A 585 24.29 -39.26 -9.60
N ALA A 586 23.65 -39.08 -10.75
CA ALA A 586 24.14 -38.16 -11.76
C ALA A 586 24.01 -36.69 -11.30
N ALA A 587 25.11 -35.93 -11.43
CA ALA A 587 25.20 -34.49 -11.25
C ALA A 587 26.02 -33.91 -12.41
N THR A 588 25.32 -33.41 -13.42
CA THR A 588 25.91 -33.07 -14.73
C THR A 588 26.60 -31.71 -14.76
N VAL A 589 27.45 -31.50 -15.77
CA VAL A 589 28.05 -30.19 -16.09
C VAL A 589 26.98 -29.11 -16.22
N GLN A 590 25.84 -29.44 -16.86
CA GLN A 590 24.74 -28.49 -17.03
C GLN A 590 24.07 -28.14 -15.69
N SER A 591 23.93 -29.12 -14.80
CA SER A 591 23.37 -28.89 -13.46
C SER A 591 24.28 -27.97 -12.64
N PHE A 592 25.61 -28.16 -12.75
CA PHE A 592 26.58 -27.26 -12.13
C PHE A 592 26.53 -25.85 -12.72
N LYS A 593 26.39 -25.71 -14.06
CA LYS A 593 26.24 -24.40 -14.72
C LYS A 593 25.04 -23.62 -14.17
N THR A 594 23.92 -24.28 -13.95
CA THR A 594 22.73 -23.68 -13.30
C THR A 594 23.03 -23.29 -11.85
N PHE A 595 23.70 -24.16 -11.09
CA PHE A 595 24.07 -23.90 -9.70
C PHE A 595 25.00 -22.68 -9.56
N ARG A 596 26.09 -22.61 -10.35
CA ARG A 596 27.01 -21.46 -10.32
C ARG A 596 26.34 -20.15 -10.71
N GLN A 597 25.42 -20.18 -11.68
CA GLN A 597 24.69 -18.98 -12.10
C GLN A 597 23.76 -18.48 -11.00
N LYS A 598 23.10 -19.40 -10.28
CA LYS A 598 22.22 -19.07 -9.16
C LYS A 598 22.98 -18.35 -8.05
N LEU A 599 24.17 -18.82 -7.69
CA LEU A 599 24.98 -18.26 -6.61
C LEU A 599 25.87 -17.09 -7.04
N GLY A 600 26.08 -16.84 -8.34
CA GLY A 600 27.02 -15.82 -8.82
C GLY A 600 28.49 -16.27 -8.85
N ILE A 601 28.75 -17.58 -8.90
CA ILE A 601 30.10 -18.14 -8.96
C ILE A 601 30.71 -17.91 -10.34
N THR A 602 31.88 -17.27 -10.37
CA THR A 602 32.60 -16.91 -11.61
C THR A 602 33.73 -17.88 -11.92
N ASN A 603 34.49 -18.29 -10.91
CA ASN A 603 35.59 -19.24 -11.01
C ASN A 603 35.32 -20.49 -10.16
N SER A 604 35.89 -21.64 -10.54
CA SER A 604 35.71 -22.86 -9.75
C SER A 604 36.90 -23.82 -9.82
N VAL A 605 37.01 -24.68 -8.81
CA VAL A 605 37.97 -25.77 -8.75
C VAL A 605 37.23 -27.09 -8.73
N LEU A 606 37.26 -27.80 -9.86
CA LEU A 606 36.67 -29.12 -9.99
C LEU A 606 37.62 -30.15 -9.36
N THR A 607 37.18 -30.76 -8.28
CA THR A 607 37.94 -31.80 -7.58
C THR A 607 37.54 -33.17 -8.11
N HIS A 608 38.52 -34.03 -8.38
CA HIS A 608 38.25 -35.38 -8.86
C HIS A 608 37.33 -36.16 -7.91
N GLY A 609 36.28 -36.72 -8.48
CA GLY A 609 35.38 -37.62 -7.77
C GLY A 609 36.05 -38.98 -7.63
N LEU A 610 36.41 -39.38 -6.40
CA LEU A 610 37.04 -40.68 -6.12
C LEU A 610 36.16 -41.88 -6.51
N SER A 611 34.88 -41.66 -6.87
CA SER A 611 34.02 -42.68 -7.47
C SER A 611 34.47 -43.14 -8.86
N TYR A 612 35.30 -42.34 -9.54
CA TYR A 612 35.94 -42.69 -10.81
C TYR A 612 37.28 -43.43 -10.62
N GLY A 613 37.72 -43.69 -9.39
CA GLY A 613 39.03 -44.25 -9.11
C GLY A 613 40.14 -43.28 -9.51
N ASP A 614 41.24 -43.80 -10.04
CA ASP A 614 42.43 -43.01 -10.35
C ASP A 614 42.46 -42.47 -11.81
N ASP A 615 41.43 -42.79 -12.60
CA ASP A 615 41.29 -42.29 -13.97
C ASP A 615 40.75 -40.85 -14.01
N CYS A 616 41.64 -39.90 -14.29
CA CYS A 616 41.30 -38.47 -14.43
C CYS A 616 40.75 -38.08 -15.82
N THR A 617 40.40 -39.03 -16.69
CA THR A 617 39.84 -38.72 -18.03
C THR A 617 38.55 -37.91 -17.95
N SER A 618 37.66 -38.26 -17.01
CA SER A 618 36.42 -37.51 -16.77
C SER A 618 36.71 -36.08 -16.31
N LEU A 619 37.63 -35.90 -15.36
CA LEU A 619 38.05 -34.59 -14.85
C LEU A 619 38.55 -33.68 -15.99
N LYS A 620 39.45 -34.17 -16.84
CA LYS A 620 40.00 -33.39 -17.97
C LYS A 620 38.90 -32.94 -18.94
N SER A 621 37.94 -33.82 -19.22
CA SER A 621 36.78 -33.52 -20.06
C SER A 621 35.93 -32.42 -19.43
N PHE A 622 35.56 -32.55 -18.16
CA PHE A 622 34.69 -31.59 -17.47
C PHE A 622 35.34 -30.22 -17.29
N VAL A 623 36.64 -30.14 -16.96
CA VAL A 623 37.38 -28.87 -16.91
C VAL A 623 37.33 -28.16 -18.27
N THR A 624 37.49 -28.91 -19.36
CA THR A 624 37.40 -28.35 -20.71
C THR A 624 35.98 -27.84 -21.03
N GLN A 625 34.93 -28.57 -20.65
CA GLN A 625 33.53 -28.18 -20.88
C GLN A 625 33.07 -26.98 -20.04
N LEU A 626 33.66 -26.80 -18.85
CA LEU A 626 33.42 -25.65 -17.97
C LEU A 626 34.27 -24.43 -18.35
N GLY A 627 35.32 -24.62 -19.15
CA GLY A 627 36.23 -23.57 -19.62
C GLY A 627 37.46 -23.44 -18.73
N LYS A 628 38.65 -23.65 -19.34
CA LYS A 628 39.96 -23.63 -18.65
C LYS A 628 40.35 -22.25 -18.08
N SER A 629 39.76 -21.17 -18.60
CA SER A 629 40.04 -19.80 -18.12
C SER A 629 39.36 -19.47 -16.80
N SER A 630 38.32 -20.23 -16.42
CA SER A 630 37.54 -20.01 -15.19
C SER A 630 37.42 -21.25 -14.32
N THR A 631 38.04 -22.37 -14.72
CA THR A 631 37.95 -23.64 -14.02
C THR A 631 39.32 -24.29 -13.93
N ALA A 632 39.77 -24.54 -12.70
CA ALA A 632 40.96 -25.33 -12.43
C ALA A 632 40.57 -26.75 -11.99
N GLY A 633 41.45 -27.72 -12.19
CA GLY A 633 41.25 -29.11 -11.75
C GLY A 633 42.15 -29.50 -10.58
N VAL A 634 41.64 -30.36 -9.69
CA VAL A 634 42.44 -31.09 -8.69
C VAL A 634 42.28 -32.59 -8.95
N GLY A 635 43.34 -33.23 -9.45
CA GLY A 635 43.33 -34.62 -9.89
C GLY A 635 43.76 -35.60 -8.80
N VAL A 636 43.83 -36.88 -9.15
CA VAL A 636 44.47 -37.93 -8.35
C VAL A 636 45.52 -38.63 -9.21
N ILE A 637 46.49 -39.27 -8.57
CA ILE A 637 47.47 -40.11 -9.25
C ILE A 637 47.74 -41.35 -8.41
N ASP A 638 48.23 -42.41 -9.05
CA ASP A 638 49.03 -43.43 -8.39
C ASP A 638 50.51 -43.02 -8.49
N PRO A 639 51.20 -42.66 -7.39
CA PRO A 639 52.61 -42.24 -7.44
C PRO A 639 53.57 -43.27 -8.02
N GLU A 640 53.23 -44.57 -7.96
CA GLU A 640 54.07 -45.66 -8.47
C GLU A 640 53.81 -45.91 -9.95
N ASN A 641 52.54 -45.89 -10.37
CA ASN A 641 52.13 -46.32 -11.71
C ASN A 641 51.85 -45.18 -12.69
N THR A 642 51.56 -43.97 -12.22
CA THR A 642 51.22 -42.83 -13.12
C THR A 642 52.49 -42.24 -13.74
N THR A 643 52.59 -42.32 -15.07
CA THR A 643 53.75 -41.83 -15.82
C THR A 643 53.90 -40.31 -15.74
N ASP A 644 55.14 -39.83 -15.94
CA ASP A 644 55.44 -38.40 -15.93
C ASP A 644 54.70 -37.66 -17.04
N ASP A 645 54.56 -38.27 -18.22
CA ASP A 645 53.83 -37.72 -19.36
C ASP A 645 52.33 -37.59 -19.07
N ALA A 646 51.72 -38.55 -18.37
CA ALA A 646 50.32 -38.44 -17.97
C ALA A 646 50.10 -37.26 -17.01
N ILE A 647 51.04 -37.00 -16.10
CA ILE A 647 50.98 -35.85 -15.19
C ILE A 647 51.14 -34.53 -15.95
N ARG A 648 52.00 -34.49 -16.99
CA ARG A 648 52.12 -33.30 -17.87
C ARG A 648 50.88 -33.07 -18.72
N ASP A 649 50.23 -34.13 -19.19
CA ASP A 649 48.93 -34.05 -19.88
C ASP A 649 47.84 -33.50 -18.95
N MET A 650 47.81 -33.93 -17.69
CA MET A 650 46.94 -33.34 -16.66
C MET A 650 47.19 -31.82 -16.50
N GLN A 651 48.46 -31.40 -16.46
CA GLN A 651 48.82 -29.98 -16.39
C GLN A 651 48.27 -29.20 -17.60
N ALA A 652 48.45 -29.71 -18.81
CA ALA A 652 47.93 -29.10 -20.04
C ALA A 652 46.39 -29.06 -20.09
N ALA A 653 45.73 -29.98 -19.38
CA ALA A 653 44.28 -30.02 -19.23
C ALA A 653 43.71 -28.99 -18.23
N GLY A 654 44.57 -28.26 -17.49
CA GLY A 654 44.15 -27.26 -16.50
C GLY A 654 44.11 -27.80 -15.06
N ILE A 655 44.76 -28.94 -14.80
CA ILE A 655 44.91 -29.47 -13.44
C ILE A 655 46.09 -28.77 -12.76
N CYS A 656 45.86 -28.31 -11.52
CA CYS A 656 46.77 -27.46 -10.76
C CYS A 656 47.08 -28.00 -9.35
N GLY A 657 46.53 -29.17 -9.00
CA GLY A 657 46.66 -29.76 -7.67
C GLY A 657 46.38 -31.25 -7.69
N LEU A 658 46.78 -31.93 -6.62
CA LEU A 658 46.48 -33.34 -6.39
C LEU A 658 45.72 -33.54 -5.08
N ARG A 659 44.66 -34.33 -5.14
CA ARG A 659 43.98 -34.90 -3.99
C ARG A 659 44.68 -36.21 -3.61
N VAL A 660 45.11 -36.33 -2.36
CA VAL A 660 45.72 -37.54 -1.83
C VAL A 660 44.63 -38.59 -1.58
N ASN A 661 44.61 -39.66 -2.37
CA ASN A 661 43.58 -40.70 -2.30
C ASN A 661 43.83 -41.68 -1.14
N LEU A 662 43.55 -41.26 0.09
CA LEU A 662 43.75 -42.09 1.28
C LEU A 662 42.89 -43.37 1.29
N TYR A 663 41.76 -43.40 0.59
CA TYR A 663 40.92 -44.60 0.45
C TYR A 663 41.59 -45.70 -0.35
N HIS A 664 42.28 -45.35 -1.46
CA HIS A 664 42.98 -46.33 -2.29
C HIS A 664 44.05 -47.11 -1.50
N TYR A 665 44.72 -46.43 -0.56
CA TYR A 665 45.82 -46.99 0.22
C TYR A 665 45.39 -47.48 1.61
N ASP A 666 44.10 -47.63 1.90
CA ASP A 666 43.59 -48.00 3.23
C ASP A 666 44.15 -47.14 4.39
N ALA A 667 44.49 -45.88 4.08
CA ALA A 667 45.20 -44.98 4.99
C ALA A 667 44.25 -44.14 5.88
N MET A 668 42.94 -44.31 5.75
CA MET A 668 41.95 -43.49 6.46
C MET A 668 42.04 -43.63 8.00
N GLU A 669 42.49 -44.79 8.48
CA GLU A 669 42.58 -45.13 9.91
C GLU A 669 44.03 -45.34 10.40
N ASP A 670 45.04 -45.11 9.56
CA ASP A 670 46.46 -45.29 9.88
C ASP A 670 47.28 -44.03 9.55
N VAL A 671 47.74 -43.32 10.59
CA VAL A 671 48.49 -42.07 10.45
C VAL A 671 49.86 -42.24 9.79
N GLU A 672 50.54 -43.37 10.00
CA GLU A 672 51.84 -43.61 9.38
C GLU A 672 51.68 -43.89 7.89
N LEU A 673 50.60 -44.58 7.51
CA LEU A 673 50.24 -44.76 6.12
C LEU A 673 49.83 -43.43 5.46
N GLN A 674 49.10 -42.55 6.17
CA GLN A 674 48.82 -41.18 5.68
C GLN A 674 50.12 -40.41 5.39
N LYS A 675 51.10 -40.45 6.30
CA LYS A 675 52.41 -39.82 6.10
C LYS A 675 53.16 -40.42 4.91
N LYS A 676 53.12 -41.75 4.75
CA LYS A 676 53.77 -42.44 3.63
C LYS A 676 53.15 -42.02 2.30
N THR A 677 51.83 -42.04 2.20
CA THR A 677 51.09 -41.66 0.98
C THR A 677 51.29 -40.18 0.64
N LEU A 678 51.17 -39.28 1.63
CA LEU A 678 51.40 -37.85 1.43
C LEU A 678 52.84 -37.58 0.95
N ARG A 679 53.83 -38.29 1.52
CA ARG A 679 55.23 -38.19 1.07
C ARG A 679 55.39 -38.61 -0.38
N ALA A 680 54.79 -39.73 -0.80
CA ALA A 680 54.89 -40.23 -2.16
C ALA A 680 54.33 -39.22 -3.18
N TYR A 681 53.16 -38.63 -2.90
CA TYR A 681 52.59 -37.57 -3.74
C TYR A 681 53.50 -36.33 -3.80
N LEU A 682 54.02 -35.93 -2.64
CA LEU A 682 54.91 -34.77 -2.53
C LEU A 682 56.20 -34.95 -3.31
N GLU A 683 56.81 -36.14 -3.26
CA GLU A 683 58.01 -36.49 -4.02
C GLU A 683 57.75 -36.39 -5.53
N ARG A 684 56.58 -36.84 -6.02
CA ARG A 684 56.20 -36.72 -7.44
C ARG A 684 56.10 -35.27 -7.89
N VAL A 685 55.35 -34.44 -7.15
CA VAL A 685 55.15 -33.01 -7.47
C VAL A 685 56.48 -32.24 -7.40
N THR A 686 57.32 -32.55 -6.40
CA THR A 686 58.62 -31.89 -6.21
C THR A 686 59.60 -32.29 -7.31
N ARG A 687 59.73 -33.59 -7.63
CA ARG A 687 60.61 -34.10 -8.69
C ARG A 687 60.28 -33.51 -10.05
N LEU A 688 58.99 -33.33 -10.36
CA LEU A 688 58.54 -32.72 -11.61
C LEU A 688 58.54 -31.19 -11.59
N SER A 689 58.94 -30.58 -10.47
CA SER A 689 58.96 -29.12 -10.26
C SER A 689 57.60 -28.45 -10.52
N LEU A 690 56.49 -29.15 -10.25
CA LEU A 690 55.14 -28.64 -10.47
C LEU A 690 54.73 -27.73 -9.30
N PRO A 691 54.16 -26.52 -9.55
CA PRO A 691 53.70 -25.61 -8.50
C PRO A 691 52.42 -26.09 -7.77
N TRP A 692 52.07 -27.36 -7.95
CA TRP A 692 50.78 -27.89 -7.54
C TRP A 692 50.62 -27.96 -6.02
N ASN A 693 49.39 -27.69 -5.57
CA ASN A 693 48.96 -27.92 -4.20
C ASN A 693 48.63 -29.40 -3.96
N LEU A 694 48.71 -29.83 -2.70
CA LEU A 694 48.24 -31.13 -2.24
C LEU A 694 47.03 -30.94 -1.34
N THR A 695 45.96 -31.68 -1.59
CA THR A 695 44.73 -31.68 -0.79
C THR A 695 44.55 -33.03 -0.11
N MET A 696 44.33 -33.04 1.20
CA MET A 696 44.14 -34.27 1.99
C MET A 696 43.11 -34.05 3.08
N THR A 697 42.24 -35.05 3.32
CA THR A 697 41.22 -34.99 4.37
C THR A 697 41.27 -36.26 5.20
N THR A 698 41.46 -36.12 6.51
CA THR A 698 41.49 -37.23 7.48
C THR A 698 40.21 -37.27 8.30
N ILE A 699 39.67 -38.46 8.57
CA ILE A 699 38.47 -38.66 9.42
C ILE A 699 38.82 -38.69 10.92
N ARG A 700 40.11 -38.83 11.26
CA ARG A 700 40.65 -38.87 12.62
C ARG A 700 41.33 -37.54 12.93
N THR A 701 40.64 -36.62 13.60
CA THR A 701 41.19 -35.28 13.89
C THR A 701 42.36 -35.32 14.88
N ASP A 702 42.43 -36.33 15.74
CA ASP A 702 43.56 -36.60 16.64
C ASP A 702 44.87 -36.91 15.90
N PHE A 703 44.84 -37.33 14.64
CA PHE A 703 46.06 -37.56 13.86
C PHE A 703 46.84 -36.27 13.60
N TRP A 704 46.20 -35.11 13.72
CA TRP A 704 46.87 -33.82 13.52
C TRP A 704 48.00 -33.53 14.51
N ASP A 705 47.97 -34.10 15.72
CA ASP A 705 49.09 -34.02 16.67
C ASP A 705 50.37 -34.67 16.10
N THR A 706 50.19 -35.72 15.31
CA THR A 706 51.28 -36.48 14.70
C THR A 706 51.62 -35.99 13.27
N LEU A 707 50.63 -35.42 12.56
CA LEU A 707 50.81 -34.83 11.24
C LEU A 707 51.47 -33.44 11.30
N GLU A 708 51.20 -32.62 12.33
CA GLU A 708 51.79 -31.27 12.42
C GLU A 708 53.34 -31.28 12.33
N PRO A 709 54.07 -32.09 13.14
CA PRO A 709 55.53 -32.18 13.01
C PRO A 709 55.97 -32.64 11.61
N PHE A 710 55.22 -33.57 11.01
CA PHE A 710 55.51 -34.08 9.67
C PHE A 710 55.34 -32.99 8.59
N VAL A 711 54.25 -32.22 8.64
CA VAL A 711 54.01 -31.09 7.74
C VAL A 711 55.15 -30.08 7.84
N ARG A 712 55.55 -29.70 9.04
CA ARG A 712 56.65 -28.75 9.27
C ARG A 712 58.00 -29.25 8.74
N GLN A 713 58.32 -30.52 8.97
CA GLN A 713 59.63 -31.08 8.66
C GLN A 713 59.77 -31.57 7.22
N LYS A 714 58.66 -31.99 6.58
CA LYS A 714 58.69 -32.68 5.29
C LYS A 714 57.92 -31.94 4.19
N VAL A 715 56.79 -31.33 4.52
CA VAL A 715 55.95 -30.65 3.50
C VAL A 715 56.42 -29.21 3.31
N ALA A 716 56.49 -28.43 4.39
CA ALA A 716 56.84 -27.01 4.35
C ALA A 716 58.15 -26.69 3.59
N PRO A 717 59.25 -27.46 3.74
CA PRO A 717 60.50 -27.18 3.02
C PRO A 717 60.41 -27.29 1.50
N THR A 718 59.39 -27.98 0.97
CA THR A 718 59.18 -28.11 -0.49
C THR A 718 58.53 -26.88 -1.12
N GLY A 719 57.97 -25.98 -0.30
CA GLY A 719 57.20 -24.83 -0.75
C GLY A 719 55.85 -25.17 -1.41
N ARG A 720 55.38 -26.44 -1.34
CA ARG A 720 54.09 -26.85 -1.89
C ARG A 720 52.96 -26.60 -0.87
N PRO A 721 51.88 -25.90 -1.25
CA PRO A 721 50.75 -25.70 -0.36
C PRO A 721 50.08 -27.03 0.00
N LEU A 722 49.76 -27.20 1.29
CA LEU A 722 48.91 -28.28 1.78
C LEU A 722 47.53 -27.72 2.13
N ILE A 723 46.48 -28.43 1.73
CA ILE A 723 45.09 -28.05 1.95
C ILE A 723 44.37 -29.20 2.66
N THR A 724 43.61 -28.88 3.70
CA THR A 724 42.63 -29.80 4.29
C THR A 724 41.21 -29.36 3.98
N ASP A 725 40.36 -30.29 3.54
CA ASP A 725 38.98 -29.96 3.23
C ASP A 725 38.10 -29.95 4.49
N HIS A 726 36.89 -29.40 4.35
CA HIS A 726 35.78 -29.56 5.28
C HIS A 726 36.11 -29.22 6.74
N PHE A 727 36.71 -28.03 6.99
CA PHE A 727 37.14 -27.57 8.32
C PHE A 727 38.19 -28.47 8.99
N GLY A 728 38.88 -29.32 8.23
CA GLY A 728 39.73 -30.39 8.79
C GLY A 728 38.93 -31.43 9.59
N LEU A 729 37.60 -31.48 9.38
CA LEU A 729 36.61 -32.24 10.12
C LEU A 729 36.52 -31.94 11.63
N LEU A 730 37.06 -30.80 12.07
CA LEU A 730 36.79 -30.24 13.41
C LEU A 730 35.28 -30.02 13.59
N LYS A 731 34.75 -30.42 14.74
CA LYS A 731 33.31 -30.43 15.00
C LYS A 731 32.86 -29.15 15.67
N ALA A 732 31.69 -28.68 15.24
CA ALA A 732 30.95 -27.63 15.92
C ALA A 732 30.37 -28.15 17.26
N PRO A 733 30.00 -27.26 18.20
CA PRO A 733 29.39 -27.65 19.47
C PRO A 733 28.22 -28.64 19.37
N SER A 734 27.38 -28.55 18.34
CA SER A 734 26.27 -29.50 18.14
C SER A 734 26.72 -30.94 17.94
N MET A 735 27.87 -31.16 17.31
CA MET A 735 28.43 -32.47 17.01
C MET A 735 29.51 -32.94 17.99
N LEU A 736 29.92 -32.09 18.94
CA LEU A 736 30.95 -32.45 19.90
C LEU A 736 30.41 -33.39 20.99
N PRO A 737 31.23 -34.37 21.44
CA PRO A 737 30.97 -35.12 22.68
C PRO A 737 30.79 -34.18 23.87
N ALA A 738 29.96 -34.58 24.86
CA ALA A 738 29.58 -33.75 26.00
C ALA A 738 30.79 -33.12 26.72
N GLN A 739 31.90 -33.85 26.85
CA GLN A 739 33.12 -33.38 27.52
C GLN A 739 33.80 -32.16 26.85
N TYR A 740 33.56 -31.94 25.55
CA TYR A 740 34.14 -30.83 24.80
C TYR A 740 33.13 -29.71 24.49
N ARG A 741 31.84 -29.87 24.88
CA ARG A 741 30.82 -28.85 24.55
C ARG A 741 31.01 -27.55 25.31
N HIS A 742 31.53 -27.61 26.55
CA HIS A 742 31.80 -26.43 27.36
C HIS A 742 33.00 -25.62 26.85
N ASP A 743 34.02 -26.30 26.36
CA ASP A 743 35.18 -25.68 25.69
C ASP A 743 35.53 -26.45 24.40
N PRO A 744 34.93 -26.03 23.26
CA PRO A 744 35.19 -26.65 21.95
C PRO A 744 36.64 -26.57 21.48
N THR A 745 37.48 -25.71 22.09
CA THR A 745 38.90 -25.58 21.73
C THR A 745 39.73 -26.80 22.17
N GLN A 746 39.23 -27.58 23.13
CA GLN A 746 39.93 -28.77 23.66
C GLN A 746 39.73 -30.03 22.79
N GLN A 747 38.96 -29.93 21.70
CA GLN A 747 38.73 -31.08 20.83
C GLN A 747 40.05 -31.53 20.16
N PRO A 748 40.26 -32.86 19.96
CA PRO A 748 41.45 -33.36 19.30
C PRO A 748 41.66 -32.76 17.90
N GLY A 749 42.89 -32.34 17.61
CA GLY A 749 43.28 -31.74 16.34
C GLY A 749 43.09 -30.22 16.23
N PHE A 750 42.31 -29.59 17.12
CA PHE A 750 42.04 -28.13 17.05
C PHE A 750 43.33 -27.30 17.14
N ALA A 751 44.14 -27.52 18.19
CA ALA A 751 45.34 -26.73 18.41
C ALA A 751 46.43 -26.96 17.33
N PRO A 752 46.75 -28.20 16.88
CA PRO A 752 47.69 -28.42 15.79
C PRO A 752 47.29 -27.76 14.47
N ILE A 753 46.01 -27.90 14.05
CA ILE A 753 45.50 -27.26 12.82
C ILE A 753 45.67 -25.74 12.93
N LEU A 754 45.25 -25.16 14.06
CA LEU A 754 45.31 -23.72 14.27
C LEU A 754 46.75 -23.17 14.23
N ARG A 755 47.72 -23.90 14.80
CA ARG A 755 49.14 -23.53 14.71
C ARG A 755 49.67 -23.58 13.28
N LEU A 756 49.33 -24.61 12.51
CA LEU A 756 49.74 -24.71 11.11
C LEU A 756 49.13 -23.59 10.24
N VAL A 757 47.85 -23.26 10.47
CA VAL A 757 47.16 -22.14 9.81
C VAL A 757 47.83 -20.81 10.17
N LYS A 758 48.05 -20.57 11.46
CA LYS A 758 48.73 -19.37 11.98
C LYS A 758 50.10 -19.17 11.33
N ASP A 759 50.88 -20.24 11.21
CA ASP A 759 52.22 -20.22 10.64
C ASP A 759 52.24 -20.22 9.11
N GLY A 760 51.08 -20.26 8.45
CA GLY A 760 50.98 -20.21 6.99
C GLY A 760 51.32 -21.52 6.27
N LEU A 761 51.27 -22.65 6.97
CA LEU A 761 51.69 -23.97 6.50
C LEU A 761 50.54 -24.88 6.05
N LEU A 762 49.30 -24.51 6.35
CA LEU A 762 48.11 -25.29 6.03
C LEU A 762 46.96 -24.36 5.63
N TYR A 763 46.35 -24.64 4.47
CA TYR A 763 45.08 -24.05 4.08
C TYR A 763 43.91 -24.90 4.57
N VAL A 764 42.82 -24.26 4.98
CA VAL A 764 41.58 -24.94 5.38
C VAL A 764 40.43 -24.50 4.48
N LYS A 765 39.72 -25.47 3.89
CA LYS A 765 38.47 -25.20 3.17
C LYS A 765 37.28 -25.15 4.13
N LEU A 766 36.56 -24.04 4.14
CA LEU A 766 35.24 -23.90 4.76
C LEU A 766 34.19 -24.48 3.80
N SER A 767 34.09 -25.81 3.75
CA SER A 767 33.17 -26.53 2.86
C SER A 767 32.41 -27.62 3.59
N ALA A 768 31.29 -28.08 3.01
CA ALA A 768 30.46 -29.16 3.54
C ALA A 768 30.09 -29.01 5.04
N PRO A 769 29.45 -27.90 5.46
CA PRO A 769 29.17 -27.62 6.88
C PRO A 769 28.35 -28.73 7.56
N TYR A 770 27.51 -29.44 6.81
CA TYR A 770 26.73 -30.61 7.25
C TYR A 770 27.59 -31.81 7.71
N ARG A 771 28.90 -31.82 7.44
CA ARG A 771 29.84 -32.85 7.95
C ARG A 771 30.32 -32.55 9.37
N VAL A 772 30.14 -31.32 9.85
CA VAL A 772 30.73 -30.81 11.10
C VAL A 772 29.74 -30.08 12.01
N SER A 773 28.50 -29.81 11.56
CA SER A 773 27.41 -29.21 12.34
C SER A 773 26.06 -29.85 12.03
N GLU A 774 25.16 -29.88 13.02
CA GLU A 774 23.76 -30.33 12.89
C GLU A 774 22.76 -29.16 12.70
N GLN A 775 23.21 -27.90 12.78
CA GLN A 775 22.32 -26.72 12.79
C GLN A 775 21.98 -26.19 11.38
N SER A 776 21.54 -27.07 10.48
CA SER A 776 21.03 -26.67 9.15
C SER A 776 19.82 -25.71 9.27
N PRO A 777 19.62 -24.75 8.35
CA PRO A 777 20.46 -24.43 7.18
C PRO A 777 21.55 -23.38 7.45
N CYS A 778 21.48 -22.67 8.57
CA CYS A 778 22.38 -21.52 8.83
C CYS A 778 23.72 -21.91 9.46
N TYR A 779 23.81 -23.09 10.10
CA TYR A 779 25.00 -23.63 10.77
C TYR A 779 25.67 -22.66 11.75
N SER A 780 24.88 -21.95 12.55
CA SER A 780 25.33 -20.82 13.36
C SER A 780 26.38 -21.18 14.44
N ASP A 781 26.40 -22.44 14.88
CA ASP A 781 27.41 -22.96 15.80
C ASP A 781 28.81 -23.14 15.17
N LEU A 782 28.94 -23.01 13.85
CA LEU A 782 30.25 -22.96 13.17
C LEU A 782 30.97 -21.63 13.31
N ARG A 783 30.30 -20.56 13.75
CA ARG A 783 30.90 -19.23 13.91
C ARG A 783 32.20 -19.26 14.70
N PHE A 784 32.25 -20.05 15.77
CA PHE A 784 33.45 -20.24 16.60
C PHE A 784 34.63 -20.79 15.80
N LEU A 785 34.41 -21.84 14.99
CA LEU A 785 35.47 -22.46 14.18
C LEU A 785 35.93 -21.53 13.05
N VAL A 786 34.97 -20.87 12.37
CA VAL A 786 35.28 -19.90 11.31
C VAL A 786 36.14 -18.78 11.87
N ARG A 787 35.75 -18.17 13.00
CA ARG A 787 36.55 -17.11 13.61
C ARG A 787 37.91 -17.60 14.06
N ALA A 788 38.00 -18.75 14.74
CA ALA A 788 39.30 -19.28 15.15
C ALA A 788 40.28 -19.40 13.96
N LEU A 789 39.84 -19.98 12.83
CA LEU A 789 40.68 -20.16 11.64
C LEU A 789 41.06 -18.83 10.98
N VAL A 790 40.09 -17.93 10.81
CA VAL A 790 40.31 -16.63 10.17
C VAL A 790 41.18 -15.71 11.05
N ASP A 791 40.93 -15.68 12.37
CA ASP A 791 41.75 -14.94 13.34
C ASP A 791 43.18 -15.45 13.41
N ALA A 792 43.39 -16.77 13.23
CA ALA A 792 44.73 -17.34 13.18
C ALA A 792 45.51 -16.89 11.94
N ASN A 793 44.90 -16.99 10.75
CA ASN A 793 45.46 -16.44 9.52
C ASN A 793 44.40 -16.35 8.41
N PRO A 794 43.87 -15.15 8.08
CA PRO A 794 42.81 -15.02 7.07
C PRO A 794 43.32 -15.34 5.67
N ARG A 795 44.64 -15.38 5.44
CA ARG A 795 45.25 -15.73 4.15
C ARG A 795 45.30 -17.24 3.90
N GLN A 796 44.90 -18.06 4.86
CA GLN A 796 45.01 -19.53 4.79
C GLN A 796 43.64 -20.22 4.79
N VAL A 797 42.58 -19.45 4.56
CA VAL A 797 41.20 -19.96 4.58
C VAL A 797 40.57 -19.70 3.22
N ILE A 798 39.89 -20.72 2.67
CA ILE A 798 39.19 -20.65 1.38
C ILE A 798 37.81 -21.30 1.51
N TRP A 799 36.88 -20.96 0.62
CA TRP A 799 35.52 -21.50 0.62
C TRP A 799 35.29 -22.48 -0.54
N GLY A 800 34.45 -23.49 -0.33
CA GLY A 800 33.98 -24.37 -1.40
C GLY A 800 32.59 -24.94 -1.08
N SER A 801 31.79 -25.18 -2.11
CA SER A 801 30.41 -25.65 -1.95
C SER A 801 30.34 -27.11 -1.46
N ASP A 802 31.26 -27.96 -1.90
CA ASP A 802 31.13 -29.42 -1.91
C ASP A 802 29.94 -29.90 -2.76
N TRP A 803 29.50 -29.11 -3.76
CA TRP A 803 28.44 -29.51 -4.67
C TRP A 803 28.90 -30.65 -5.60
N PRO A 804 28.05 -31.65 -5.90
CA PRO A 804 26.79 -31.93 -5.22
C PRO A 804 27.04 -32.49 -3.82
N HIS A 805 26.16 -32.13 -2.89
CA HIS A 805 26.36 -32.34 -1.46
C HIS A 805 26.29 -33.82 -1.08
N THR A 806 27.44 -34.48 -0.97
CA THR A 806 27.49 -35.91 -0.62
C THR A 806 27.35 -36.13 0.89
N PRO A 807 26.76 -37.24 1.35
CA PRO A 807 26.55 -37.48 2.78
C PRO A 807 27.87 -37.64 3.56
N ARG A 808 27.75 -37.61 4.90
CA ARG A 808 28.88 -37.62 5.86
C ARG A 808 29.97 -38.65 5.51
N MET A 809 31.23 -38.26 5.73
CA MET A 809 32.37 -39.14 5.45
C MET A 809 32.37 -40.29 6.44
N LYS A 810 32.39 -41.52 5.91
CA LYS A 810 32.64 -42.75 6.65
C LYS A 810 33.39 -43.73 5.75
N VAL A 811 34.07 -44.71 6.35
CA VAL A 811 34.55 -45.89 5.63
C VAL A 811 33.33 -46.78 5.36
N ARG A 812 33.14 -47.20 4.11
CA ARG A 812 32.00 -48.02 3.66
C ARG A 812 32.48 -49.43 3.34
N SER A 813 31.63 -50.42 3.58
CA SER A 813 31.88 -51.74 2.99
C SER A 813 31.73 -51.67 1.47
N HIS A 814 32.31 -52.64 0.76
CA HIS A 814 32.14 -52.72 -0.70
C HIS A 814 30.66 -52.76 -1.09
N GLU A 815 29.85 -53.55 -0.38
CA GLU A 815 28.42 -53.70 -0.66
C GLU A 815 27.63 -52.40 -0.43
N GLU A 816 27.98 -51.62 0.59
CA GLU A 816 27.42 -50.28 0.82
C GLU A 816 27.85 -49.29 -0.28
N ALA A 817 29.12 -49.31 -0.67
CA ALA A 817 29.67 -48.39 -1.66
C ALA A 817 29.07 -48.60 -3.06
N MET A 818 28.66 -49.83 -3.39
CA MET A 818 28.03 -50.17 -4.66
C MET A 818 26.56 -49.72 -4.77
N LYS A 819 25.91 -49.40 -3.65
CA LYS A 819 24.53 -48.87 -3.63
C LYS A 819 24.53 -47.38 -3.88
N GLU A 820 23.63 -46.93 -4.75
CA GLU A 820 23.44 -45.50 -5.00
C GLU A 820 23.09 -44.78 -3.70
N THR A 821 23.77 -43.67 -3.44
CA THR A 821 23.59 -42.87 -2.23
C THR A 821 23.17 -41.46 -2.61
N PRO A 822 21.96 -41.02 -2.24
CA PRO A 822 21.44 -39.72 -2.66
C PRO A 822 22.26 -38.55 -2.11
N PHE A 823 22.24 -37.43 -2.84
CA PHE A 823 22.78 -36.16 -2.36
C PHE A 823 21.90 -35.58 -1.26
N LEU A 824 22.51 -34.80 -0.37
CA LEU A 824 21.81 -34.01 0.63
C LEU A 824 21.24 -32.74 -0.01
N GLU A 825 20.06 -32.33 0.43
CA GLU A 825 19.54 -31.00 0.14
C GLU A 825 20.13 -30.00 1.14
N VAL A 826 20.90 -29.04 0.64
CA VAL A 826 21.58 -28.03 1.43
C VAL A 826 21.22 -26.66 0.87
N ASP A 827 20.89 -25.73 1.77
CA ASP A 827 20.64 -24.34 1.41
C ASP A 827 21.97 -23.56 1.44
N ASP A 828 22.66 -23.56 0.31
CA ASP A 828 23.94 -22.86 0.15
C ASP A 828 23.82 -21.33 0.35
N GLU A 829 22.67 -20.73 0.04
CA GLU A 829 22.46 -19.29 0.24
C GLU A 829 22.43 -18.97 1.75
N ALA A 830 21.66 -19.72 2.53
CA ALA A 830 21.58 -19.53 3.98
C ALA A 830 22.96 -19.72 4.65
N TRP A 831 23.72 -20.72 4.21
CA TRP A 831 25.10 -20.93 4.69
C TRP A 831 26.04 -19.78 4.35
N LEU A 832 26.02 -19.31 3.10
CA LEU A 832 26.85 -18.19 2.65
C LEU A 832 26.48 -16.89 3.38
N TRP A 833 25.21 -16.64 3.65
CA TRP A 833 24.77 -15.48 4.45
C TRP A 833 25.34 -15.52 5.87
N SER A 834 25.25 -16.66 6.55
CA SER A 834 25.87 -16.85 7.86
C SER A 834 27.37 -16.55 7.83
N LEU A 835 28.10 -17.10 6.86
CA LEU A 835 29.53 -16.84 6.73
C LEU A 835 29.82 -15.35 6.50
N ARG A 836 29.06 -14.70 5.62
CA ARG A 836 29.22 -13.29 5.29
C ARG A 836 29.03 -12.39 6.51
N GLU A 837 28.08 -12.71 7.38
CA GLU A 837 27.83 -11.97 8.63
C GLU A 837 28.96 -12.08 9.65
N TRP A 838 29.80 -13.12 9.58
CA TRP A 838 30.88 -13.35 10.54
C TRP A 838 32.23 -12.75 10.12
N LEU A 839 32.30 -12.24 8.89
CA LEU A 839 33.54 -11.80 8.26
C LEU A 839 33.43 -10.33 7.86
N SER A 840 34.52 -9.60 8.06
CA SER A 840 34.67 -8.27 7.48
C SER A 840 34.77 -8.34 5.95
N ASP A 841 34.53 -7.23 5.26
CA ASP A 841 34.58 -7.18 3.79
C ASP A 841 35.95 -7.61 3.25
N GLN A 842 37.02 -7.22 3.92
CA GLN A 842 38.38 -7.63 3.56
C GLN A 842 38.60 -9.14 3.75
N GLU A 843 38.11 -9.72 4.85
CA GLU A 843 38.22 -11.17 5.09
C GLU A 843 37.37 -11.96 4.10
N TRP A 844 36.20 -11.43 3.73
CA TRP A 844 35.32 -12.01 2.72
C TRP A 844 35.99 -12.07 1.35
N ASP A 845 36.58 -10.95 0.90
CA ASP A 845 37.31 -10.90 -0.37
C ASP A 845 38.54 -11.80 -0.35
N MET A 846 39.26 -11.89 0.79
CA MET A 846 40.36 -12.84 0.93
C MET A 846 39.89 -14.29 0.80
N LEU A 847 38.81 -14.66 1.51
CA LEU A 847 38.24 -16.01 1.52
C LEU A 847 37.76 -16.44 0.13
N MET A 848 37.06 -15.55 -0.56
CA MET A 848 36.30 -15.86 -1.78
C MET A 848 37.09 -15.58 -3.07
N VAL A 849 38.03 -14.63 -3.06
CA VAL A 849 38.72 -14.15 -4.28
C VAL A 849 40.23 -14.31 -4.18
N ASP A 850 40.89 -13.63 -3.24
CA ASP A 850 42.36 -13.48 -3.27
C ASP A 850 43.09 -14.79 -2.95
N ASN A 851 42.67 -15.49 -1.89
CA ASN A 851 43.33 -16.73 -1.49
C ASN A 851 43.13 -17.85 -2.54
N PRO A 852 41.91 -18.09 -3.06
CA PRO A 852 41.71 -19.04 -4.15
C PRO A 852 42.50 -18.69 -5.41
N LYS A 853 42.48 -17.42 -5.83
CA LYS A 853 43.22 -16.96 -7.01
C LYS A 853 44.73 -17.18 -6.86
N ARG A 854 45.29 -16.93 -5.67
CA ARG A 854 46.71 -17.20 -5.40
C ARG A 854 47.05 -18.71 -5.44
N LEU A 855 46.10 -19.57 -5.08
CA LEU A 855 46.31 -21.02 -5.00
C LEU A 855 46.09 -21.77 -6.32
N PHE A 856 45.12 -21.33 -7.11
CA PHE A 856 44.59 -22.08 -8.25
C PHE A 856 44.56 -21.29 -9.57
N GLY A 857 44.71 -19.96 -9.52
CA GLY A 857 44.54 -19.06 -10.67
C GLY A 857 45.81 -18.55 -11.30
#